data_AF-A0A9E6EN10-F1
#
_entry.id   AF-A0A9E6EN10-F1
#
_cell.length_a   1.000
_cell.length_b   1.000
_cell.length_c   1.000
_cell.angle_alpha   90.00
_cell.angle_beta   90.00
_cell.angle_gamma   90.00
#
_symmetry.space_group_name_H-M   'P 1'
#
loop_
_entity.id
_entity.type
_entity.pdbx_description
1 polymer ?
#
loop_
_entity_poly.entity_id
_entity_poly.type
_entity_poly.pdbx_seq_one_letter_code
_entity_poly.pdbx_strand_id
1 'polypeptide(L)'
;HAKEGSCLLTNGRGGMARLRADLGTVASKYDCLLGANLHPAVPCDRHVLAKRLRAWVNADGFLTPLDSGNLVHFAAGPPARWVFAAPAGDGRVVQVELTIDLLPDRNTVVARFRRPDGPPPVGTDLPEGGRVVLTVRLDLEDRGFHSETTANDGADHHFRTSTKDREGGMGFFFEPGPDRRLAAWTDHGRWHADPEWCRGIAHPVEASRGMTAQGDAWSPGWFELPLDRPGSVTLALCADGTEPAPAELHRFTQLRTEALGRSALPKDSFGLQLWEASRAFLARRGEGLTVIAGYPWFLDWGRDTFIAARGLLAGGMVDEVRGILRTFAAFEDRGTLPNALSADSTADRDTSDAPLWFALAAEEAGADDLLPVLEAIARGYRDGTPNGIKVDPDSGLVWSPSHFTWMDTNYPAGTPRQGYPVEIQALWIRLLRRLGPGWAGLEARARASLDLFWDEEAGWFHDHLEAKEGVPAALARGDGHLRPNQLFLVSLGLVEGERARRAVAACARHLLVPGGMRTLAPLPVLSPLPILGPQGLLNDPMHPYWGRYEGDEDTRRKPAYHNGTAWVWLLPTFCEALAAAYGFQPQAVEAARAILGSLDGLLASGCLGQLPEILDGDAPHVQRGCDAQAWSVTEALRVWLTLDRDPPRKPNG
;
A
#
# COMPACT_ATOMS: atom_id res chain seq x y z
N HIS A 1 -13.94 -16.24 -3.75
CA HIS A 1 -12.90 -15.23 -3.50
C HIS A 1 -13.05 -13.99 -4.40
N ALA A 2 -12.96 -14.08 -5.74
CA ALA A 2 -13.04 -12.87 -6.59
C ALA A 2 -14.31 -12.01 -6.39
N LYS A 3 -15.48 -12.63 -6.15
CA LYS A 3 -16.74 -11.91 -5.88
C LYS A 3 -16.75 -11.09 -4.58
N GLU A 4 -15.82 -11.35 -3.67
CA GLU A 4 -15.63 -10.62 -2.41
C GLU A 4 -14.37 -9.74 -2.45
N GLY A 5 -13.71 -9.61 -3.60
CA GLY A 5 -12.54 -8.74 -3.77
C GLY A 5 -12.90 -7.29 -4.00
N SER A 6 -11.93 -6.40 -3.84
CA SER A 6 -11.97 -5.01 -4.31
C SER A 6 -10.94 -4.77 -5.42
N CYS A 7 -11.17 -3.74 -6.22
CA CYS A 7 -10.14 -3.14 -7.06
C CYS A 7 -9.70 -1.78 -6.49
N LEU A 8 -8.49 -1.40 -6.86
CA LEU A 8 -7.91 -0.09 -6.61
C LEU A 8 -7.54 0.56 -7.95
N LEU A 9 -8.04 1.77 -8.18
CA LEU A 9 -7.71 2.58 -9.35
C LEU A 9 -7.11 3.89 -8.85
N THR A 10 -5.97 4.30 -9.39
CA THR A 10 -5.25 5.52 -8.95
C THR A 10 -4.97 6.43 -10.14
N ASN A 11 -4.84 7.73 -9.87
CA ASN A 11 -4.65 8.76 -10.89
C ASN A 11 -3.22 9.32 -10.96
N GLY A 12 -2.28 8.84 -10.15
CA GLY A 12 -0.92 9.40 -10.12
C GLY A 12 -0.82 10.81 -9.49
N ARG A 13 -1.91 11.33 -8.90
CA ARG A 13 -1.92 12.54 -8.06
C ARG A 13 -2.32 12.27 -6.63
N GLY A 14 -2.55 11.00 -6.28
CA GLY A 14 -2.98 10.56 -4.96
C GLY A 14 -4.49 10.41 -4.78
N GLY A 15 -5.30 10.74 -5.78
CA GLY A 15 -6.71 10.34 -5.81
C GLY A 15 -6.86 8.84 -6.08
N MET A 16 -8.00 8.28 -5.68
CA MET A 16 -8.30 6.87 -5.94
C MET A 16 -9.79 6.58 -6.10
N ALA A 17 -10.08 5.41 -6.68
CA ALA A 17 -11.35 4.71 -6.55
C ALA A 17 -11.07 3.32 -5.95
N ARG A 18 -11.85 2.92 -4.95
CA ARG A 18 -11.81 1.60 -4.32
C ARG A 18 -13.21 0.98 -4.38
N LEU A 19 -13.39 0.02 -5.28
CA LEU A 19 -14.69 -0.55 -5.62
C LEU A 19 -14.70 -2.05 -5.39
N ARG A 20 -15.87 -2.60 -5.05
CA ARG A 20 -16.05 -4.03 -4.79
C ARG A 20 -16.46 -4.76 -6.07
N ALA A 21 -16.09 -6.04 -6.16
CA ALA A 21 -16.56 -6.92 -7.23
C ALA A 21 -18.08 -7.02 -7.22
N ASP A 22 -18.68 -7.16 -6.04
CA ASP A 22 -20.11 -7.00 -5.82
C ASP A 22 -20.50 -5.51 -5.90
N LEU A 23 -20.97 -5.09 -7.08
CA LEU A 23 -21.16 -3.69 -7.43
C LEU A 23 -22.16 -3.01 -6.49
N GLY A 24 -21.78 -1.84 -5.96
CA GLY A 24 -22.60 -1.07 -5.02
C GLY A 24 -22.52 -1.55 -3.56
N THR A 25 -21.80 -2.63 -3.27
CA THR A 25 -21.51 -3.00 -1.87
C THR A 25 -20.39 -2.14 -1.27
N VAL A 26 -20.42 -2.02 0.06
CA VAL A 26 -19.44 -1.30 0.87
C VAL A 26 -19.06 -2.23 2.03
N ALA A 27 -17.77 -2.39 2.27
CA ALA A 27 -17.23 -3.14 3.41
C ALA A 27 -16.41 -2.25 4.34
N SER A 28 -15.95 -1.10 3.86
CA SER A 28 -15.20 -0.12 4.64
C SER A 28 -15.68 1.30 4.35
N LYS A 29 -15.50 2.20 5.33
CA LYS A 29 -15.66 3.64 5.12
C LYS A 29 -14.76 4.17 4.01
N TYR A 30 -13.67 3.47 3.70
CA TYR A 30 -12.72 3.82 2.66
C TYR A 30 -13.09 3.32 1.25
N ASP A 31 -14.12 2.45 1.12
CA ASP A 31 -14.69 2.17 -0.20
C ASP A 31 -15.31 3.44 -0.76
N CYS A 32 -14.90 3.81 -1.97
CA CYS A 32 -15.34 5.02 -2.63
C CYS A 32 -15.24 4.87 -4.16
N LEU A 33 -16.23 5.41 -4.87
CA LEU A 33 -16.13 5.60 -6.30
C LEU A 33 -15.12 6.72 -6.64
N LEU A 34 -15.06 7.78 -5.81
CA LEU A 34 -14.06 8.83 -5.94
C LEU A 34 -13.65 9.38 -4.56
N GLY A 35 -12.43 9.04 -4.15
CA GLY A 35 -11.67 9.75 -3.13
C GLY A 35 -10.69 10.70 -3.81
N ALA A 36 -11.05 11.97 -3.91
CA ALA A 36 -10.29 12.98 -4.65
C ALA A 36 -9.10 13.49 -3.83
N ASN A 37 -7.95 13.68 -4.49
CA ASN A 37 -6.89 14.53 -3.94
C ASN A 37 -7.17 15.98 -4.39
N LEU A 38 -7.68 16.80 -3.48
CA LEU A 38 -8.09 18.17 -3.80
C LEU A 38 -6.91 19.15 -3.82
N HIS A 39 -5.75 18.78 -3.26
CA HIS A 39 -4.57 19.63 -3.36
C HIS A 39 -4.00 19.61 -4.79
N PRO A 40 -3.69 20.77 -5.40
CA PRO A 40 -3.32 20.85 -6.81
C PRO A 40 -1.95 20.20 -7.12
N ALA A 41 -0.99 20.31 -6.20
CA ALA A 41 0.41 19.96 -6.48
C ALA A 41 0.97 18.73 -5.74
N VAL A 42 0.40 18.31 -4.61
CA VAL A 42 0.96 17.24 -3.77
C VAL A 42 -0.17 16.34 -3.26
N PRO A 43 0.10 15.06 -2.94
CA PRO A 43 -0.86 14.18 -2.27
C PRO A 43 -1.23 14.73 -0.89
N CYS A 44 -2.52 14.76 -0.58
CA CYS A 44 -3.05 15.04 0.74
C CYS A 44 -4.14 14.03 1.11
N ASP A 45 -4.68 14.17 2.32
CA ASP A 45 -5.85 13.40 2.74
C ASP A 45 -6.96 13.53 1.71
N ARG A 46 -7.47 12.36 1.29
CA ARG A 46 -8.47 12.27 0.23
C ARG A 46 -9.81 12.78 0.74
N HIS A 47 -10.55 13.44 -0.13
CA HIS A 47 -11.92 13.85 0.15
C HIS A 47 -12.88 12.91 -0.57
N VAL A 48 -13.78 12.24 0.16
CA VAL A 48 -14.77 11.35 -0.45
C VAL A 48 -15.92 12.18 -0.96
N LEU A 49 -16.10 12.21 -2.29
CA LEU A 49 -17.19 12.92 -2.96
C LEU A 49 -18.23 11.97 -3.53
N ALA A 50 -17.81 10.75 -3.92
CA ALA A 50 -18.71 9.71 -4.38
C ALA A 50 -18.38 8.39 -3.67
N LYS A 51 -19.34 7.90 -2.87
CA LYS A 51 -19.21 6.67 -2.08
C LYS A 51 -19.32 5.43 -2.96
N ARG A 52 -20.36 5.33 -3.78
CA ARG A 52 -20.57 4.16 -4.64
C ARG A 52 -21.46 4.46 -5.83
N LEU A 53 -21.40 3.56 -6.80
CA LEU A 53 -22.32 3.44 -7.92
C LEU A 53 -23.23 2.23 -7.67
N ARG A 54 -24.55 2.42 -7.78
CA ARG A 54 -25.55 1.34 -7.81
C ARG A 54 -26.20 1.32 -9.19
N ALA A 55 -26.37 0.14 -9.78
CA ALA A 55 -26.95 0.02 -11.11
C ALA A 55 -27.98 -1.12 -11.18
N TRP A 56 -29.03 -0.87 -11.96
CA TRP A 56 -30.03 -1.86 -12.33
C TRP A 56 -30.19 -1.83 -13.84
N VAL A 57 -30.47 -2.98 -14.44
CA VAL A 57 -30.85 -3.10 -15.84
C VAL A 57 -32.33 -3.45 -15.94
N ASN A 58 -33.06 -2.68 -16.73
CA ASN A 58 -34.42 -2.99 -17.18
C ASN A 58 -34.33 -3.56 -18.60
N ALA A 59 -34.54 -4.87 -18.71
CA ALA A 59 -34.55 -5.60 -19.97
C ALA A 59 -35.99 -6.04 -20.26
N ASP A 60 -36.66 -5.40 -21.23
CA ASP A 60 -38.07 -5.67 -21.59
C ASP A 60 -39.04 -5.72 -20.40
N GLY A 61 -38.86 -4.83 -19.42
CA GLY A 61 -39.71 -4.72 -18.23
C GLY A 61 -39.23 -5.51 -17.01
N PHE A 62 -38.19 -6.33 -17.14
CA PHE A 62 -37.57 -7.04 -16.03
C PHE A 62 -36.43 -6.21 -15.44
N LEU A 63 -36.63 -5.70 -14.23
CA LEU A 63 -35.63 -4.95 -13.50
C LEU A 63 -34.74 -5.87 -12.66
N THR A 64 -33.45 -5.87 -12.94
CA THR A 64 -32.45 -6.71 -12.27
C THR A 64 -31.30 -5.83 -11.75
N PRO A 65 -30.94 -5.89 -10.45
CA PRO A 65 -29.74 -5.22 -9.94
C PRO A 65 -28.48 -5.82 -10.56
N LEU A 66 -27.46 -5.01 -10.85
CA LEU A 66 -26.15 -5.52 -11.25
C LEU A 66 -25.31 -5.73 -9.98
N ASP A 67 -25.13 -6.98 -9.57
CA ASP A 67 -24.51 -7.37 -8.30
C ASP A 67 -23.84 -8.75 -8.40
N SER A 68 -23.33 -9.27 -7.28
CA SER A 68 -22.68 -10.59 -7.23
C SER A 68 -23.57 -11.76 -7.66
N GLY A 69 -24.90 -11.59 -7.62
CA GLY A 69 -25.90 -12.59 -8.01
C GLY A 69 -25.92 -12.87 -9.51
N ASN A 70 -25.55 -11.89 -10.34
CA ASN A 70 -25.44 -12.05 -11.80
C ASN A 70 -24.07 -11.67 -12.38
N LEU A 71 -23.07 -11.41 -11.52
CA LEU A 71 -21.68 -11.25 -11.91
C LEU A 71 -21.09 -12.56 -12.45
N VAL A 72 -20.70 -12.54 -13.72
CA VAL A 72 -20.04 -13.64 -14.44
C VAL A 72 -18.53 -13.53 -14.32
N HIS A 73 -17.99 -12.32 -14.53
CA HIS A 73 -16.55 -12.09 -14.51
C HIS A 73 -16.23 -10.72 -13.93
N PHE A 74 -15.16 -10.65 -13.15
CA PHE A 74 -14.59 -9.42 -12.62
C PHE A 74 -13.08 -9.42 -12.82
N ALA A 75 -12.56 -8.34 -13.39
CA ALA A 75 -11.14 -8.04 -13.46
C ALA A 75 -10.90 -6.70 -12.75
N ALA A 76 -10.00 -6.69 -11.77
CA ALA A 76 -9.77 -5.50 -10.94
C ALA A 76 -9.09 -4.33 -11.68
N GLY A 77 -8.48 -4.60 -12.84
CA GLY A 77 -7.87 -3.55 -13.66
C GLY A 77 -6.50 -3.10 -13.17
N PRO A 78 -6.04 -1.90 -13.58
CA PRO A 78 -6.79 -0.85 -14.30
C PRO A 78 -6.89 -1.06 -15.84
N PRO A 79 -8.04 -0.74 -16.49
CA PRO A 79 -9.32 -0.36 -15.92
C PRO A 79 -10.05 -1.57 -15.32
N ALA A 80 -10.84 -1.35 -14.28
CA ALA A 80 -11.66 -2.41 -13.68
C ALA A 80 -12.81 -2.78 -14.61
N ARG A 81 -13.13 -4.07 -14.70
CA ARG A 81 -14.15 -4.61 -15.63
C ARG A 81 -15.06 -5.60 -14.94
N TRP A 82 -16.36 -5.43 -15.15
CA TRP A 82 -17.40 -6.34 -14.73
C TRP A 82 -18.15 -6.85 -15.96
N VAL A 83 -18.49 -8.13 -15.95
CA VAL A 83 -19.38 -8.75 -16.93
C VAL A 83 -20.55 -9.36 -16.16
N PHE A 84 -21.75 -8.87 -16.43
CA PHE A 84 -22.99 -9.34 -15.81
C PHE A 84 -23.84 -10.09 -16.83
N ALA A 85 -24.56 -11.10 -16.35
CA ALA A 85 -25.58 -11.84 -17.10
C ALA A 85 -26.93 -11.64 -16.41
N ALA A 86 -27.61 -10.53 -16.70
CA ALA A 86 -28.82 -10.13 -16.01
C ALA A 86 -30.05 -10.89 -16.56
N PRO A 87 -30.82 -11.59 -15.72
CA PRO A 87 -32.06 -12.24 -16.16
C PRO A 87 -33.10 -11.25 -16.69
N ALA A 88 -33.83 -11.66 -17.72
CA ALA A 88 -34.88 -10.87 -18.39
C ALA A 88 -36.18 -11.68 -18.63
N GLY A 89 -36.45 -12.68 -17.78
CA GLY A 89 -37.65 -13.54 -17.85
C GLY A 89 -37.58 -14.67 -18.90
N ASP A 90 -38.31 -15.75 -18.70
CA ASP A 90 -38.40 -16.90 -19.64
C ASP A 90 -37.06 -17.49 -20.10
N GLY A 91 -36.06 -17.52 -19.20
CA GLY A 91 -34.70 -17.98 -19.52
C GLY A 91 -33.89 -17.02 -20.40
N ARG A 92 -34.41 -15.80 -20.65
CA ARG A 92 -33.70 -14.74 -21.36
C ARG A 92 -32.70 -14.02 -20.45
N VAL A 93 -31.62 -13.55 -21.05
CA VAL A 93 -30.50 -12.89 -20.38
C VAL A 93 -30.00 -11.72 -21.22
N VAL A 94 -29.64 -10.63 -20.56
CA VAL A 94 -28.89 -9.52 -21.15
C VAL A 94 -27.49 -9.49 -20.56
N GLN A 95 -26.48 -9.55 -21.44
CA GLN A 95 -25.10 -9.29 -21.02
C GLN A 95 -24.86 -7.79 -20.94
N VAL A 96 -24.31 -7.35 -19.81
CA VAL A 96 -23.87 -5.97 -19.59
C VAL A 96 -22.40 -5.98 -19.18
N GLU A 97 -21.57 -5.28 -19.95
CA GLU A 97 -20.18 -5.03 -19.59
C GLU A 97 -20.06 -3.63 -18.97
N LEU A 98 -19.45 -3.54 -17.80
CA LEU A 98 -19.10 -2.27 -17.14
C LEU A 98 -17.59 -2.15 -17.07
N THR A 99 -17.02 -1.05 -17.56
CA THR A 99 -15.60 -0.72 -17.40
C THR A 99 -15.48 0.58 -16.64
N ILE A 100 -14.72 0.60 -15.54
CA ILE A 100 -14.45 1.81 -14.74
C ILE A 100 -12.95 2.08 -14.69
N ASP A 101 -12.57 3.34 -14.90
CA ASP A 101 -11.21 3.82 -14.64
C ASP A 101 -11.20 5.18 -13.93
N LEU A 102 -10.09 5.49 -13.27
CA LEU A 102 -9.79 6.82 -12.75
C LEU A 102 -8.72 7.46 -13.64
N LEU A 103 -9.07 8.51 -14.37
CA LEU A 103 -8.19 9.08 -15.40
C LEU A 103 -6.83 9.53 -14.83
N PRO A 104 -5.72 9.26 -15.54
CA PRO A 104 -4.41 9.78 -15.16
C PRO A 104 -4.43 11.30 -14.96
N ASP A 105 -3.78 11.75 -13.89
CA ASP A 105 -3.63 13.14 -13.49
C ASP A 105 -4.94 13.92 -13.23
N ARG A 106 -6.07 13.23 -13.11
CA ARG A 106 -7.38 13.86 -12.90
C ARG A 106 -8.14 13.22 -11.75
N ASN A 107 -8.91 14.01 -11.02
CA ASN A 107 -9.94 13.49 -10.13
C ASN A 107 -11.21 13.18 -10.93
N THR A 108 -11.07 12.34 -11.97
CA THR A 108 -12.17 12.01 -12.88
C THR A 108 -12.33 10.51 -13.02
N VAL A 109 -13.50 10.00 -12.62
CA VAL A 109 -13.91 8.61 -12.85
C VAL A 109 -14.70 8.54 -14.15
N VAL A 110 -14.42 7.51 -14.94
CA VAL A 110 -15.17 7.19 -16.16
C VAL A 110 -15.72 5.78 -16.03
N ALA A 111 -17.04 5.64 -16.15
CA ALA A 111 -17.75 4.38 -16.14
C ALA A 111 -18.46 4.19 -17.50
N ARG A 112 -18.05 3.17 -18.26
CA ARG A 112 -18.68 2.82 -19.55
C ARG A 112 -19.46 1.53 -19.41
N PHE A 113 -20.75 1.59 -19.70
CA PHE A 113 -21.59 0.42 -19.88
C PHE A 113 -21.67 0.08 -21.36
N ARG A 114 -21.63 -1.22 -21.68
CA ARG A 114 -21.73 -1.73 -23.05
C ARG A 114 -22.62 -2.96 -23.10
N ARG A 115 -23.47 -3.04 -24.13
CA ARG A 115 -24.13 -4.28 -24.54
C ARG A 115 -23.34 -4.89 -25.72
N PRO A 116 -22.76 -6.09 -25.57
CA PRO A 116 -22.01 -6.73 -26.64
C PRO A 116 -22.88 -7.08 -27.87
N ASP A 117 -22.22 -7.22 -29.02
CA ASP A 117 -22.89 -7.53 -30.30
C ASP A 117 -23.32 -9.00 -30.41
N GLY A 118 -22.67 -9.90 -29.68
CA GLY A 118 -22.96 -11.33 -29.65
C GLY A 118 -24.05 -11.73 -28.64
N PRO A 119 -24.68 -12.90 -28.82
CA PRO A 119 -25.64 -13.43 -27.85
C PRO A 119 -24.99 -13.60 -26.47
N PRO A 120 -25.77 -13.56 -25.38
CA PRO A 120 -25.22 -13.79 -24.05
C PRO A 120 -24.57 -15.19 -23.97
N PRO A 121 -23.49 -15.35 -23.19
CA PRO A 121 -22.80 -16.64 -23.06
C PRO A 121 -23.64 -17.72 -22.38
N VAL A 122 -24.72 -17.31 -21.68
CA VAL A 122 -25.65 -18.19 -20.98
C VAL A 122 -27.08 -17.68 -21.22
N GLY A 123 -28.02 -18.60 -21.42
CA GLY A 123 -29.43 -18.29 -21.63
C GLY A 123 -29.75 -17.89 -23.08
N THR A 124 -30.96 -17.39 -23.28
CA THR A 124 -31.43 -16.91 -24.59
C THR A 124 -31.33 -15.39 -24.64
N ASP A 125 -31.03 -14.83 -25.81
CA ASP A 125 -31.02 -13.37 -25.98
C ASP A 125 -32.43 -12.78 -25.93
N LEU A 126 -32.52 -11.46 -25.82
CA LEU A 126 -33.76 -10.73 -26.05
C LEU A 126 -34.19 -10.83 -27.53
N PRO A 127 -35.50 -10.77 -27.80
CA PRO A 127 -36.00 -10.66 -29.17
C PRO A 127 -35.47 -9.40 -29.86
N GLU A 128 -35.51 -9.39 -31.19
CA GLU A 128 -35.16 -8.23 -32.00
C GLU A 128 -36.04 -7.03 -31.60
N GLY A 129 -35.41 -5.88 -31.34
CA GLY A 129 -36.09 -4.68 -30.81
C GLY A 129 -36.30 -4.66 -29.28
N GLY A 130 -35.85 -5.68 -28.55
CA GLY A 130 -35.92 -5.72 -27.09
C GLY A 130 -35.18 -4.54 -26.45
N ARG A 131 -35.88 -3.77 -25.61
CA ARG A 131 -35.40 -2.53 -25.01
C ARG A 131 -34.58 -2.85 -23.76
N VAL A 132 -33.38 -2.27 -23.70
CA VAL A 132 -32.50 -2.35 -22.54
C VAL A 132 -32.17 -0.95 -22.08
N VAL A 133 -32.47 -0.66 -20.81
CA VAL A 133 -32.20 0.63 -20.17
C VAL A 133 -31.56 0.36 -18.83
N LEU A 134 -30.50 1.09 -18.50
CA LEU A 134 -29.89 1.07 -17.18
C LEU A 134 -30.46 2.21 -16.34
N THR A 135 -30.70 1.93 -15.06
CA THR A 135 -30.91 2.92 -14.02
C THR A 135 -29.65 2.95 -13.16
N VAL A 136 -28.97 4.10 -13.10
CA VAL A 136 -27.74 4.24 -12.32
C VAL A 136 -27.90 5.32 -11.26
N ARG A 137 -27.62 4.99 -10.00
CA ARG A 137 -27.59 5.92 -8.87
C ARG A 137 -26.17 6.10 -8.37
N LEU A 138 -25.84 7.34 -8.04
CA LEU A 138 -24.61 7.70 -7.35
C LEU A 138 -24.98 8.05 -5.90
N ASP A 139 -24.24 7.51 -4.96
CA ASP A 139 -24.35 7.87 -3.55
C ASP A 139 -23.16 8.77 -3.22
N LEU A 140 -23.44 9.98 -2.74
CA LEU A 140 -22.47 11.04 -2.45
C LEU A 140 -22.21 11.15 -0.94
N GLU A 141 -21.03 11.65 -0.64
CA GLU A 141 -20.64 12.14 0.68
C GLU A 141 -19.88 13.47 0.49
N ASP A 142 -19.74 14.28 1.54
CA ASP A 142 -18.86 15.45 1.59
C ASP A 142 -18.04 15.36 2.88
N ARG A 143 -16.97 14.54 2.85
CA ARG A 143 -16.19 14.28 4.06
C ARG A 143 -14.72 14.02 3.79
N GLY A 144 -13.92 14.31 4.82
CA GLY A 144 -12.55 13.84 4.91
C GLY A 144 -12.49 12.31 5.00
N PHE A 145 -11.35 11.75 4.61
CA PHE A 145 -11.19 10.32 4.46
C PHE A 145 -11.43 9.51 5.75
N HIS A 146 -11.17 10.12 6.92
CA HIS A 146 -11.21 9.46 8.23
C HIS A 146 -12.52 9.61 9.00
N SER A 147 -13.49 10.38 8.50
CA SER A 147 -14.81 10.55 9.14
C SER A 147 -15.91 9.78 8.43
N GLU A 148 -17.12 9.83 8.97
CA GLU A 148 -18.34 9.25 8.40
C GLU A 148 -19.39 10.35 8.20
N THR A 149 -20.20 10.23 7.16
CA THR A 149 -21.38 11.08 6.97
C THR A 149 -22.55 10.55 7.80
N THR A 150 -23.26 11.45 8.48
CA THR A 150 -24.44 11.12 9.30
C THR A 150 -25.62 11.98 8.86
N ALA A 151 -26.74 11.34 8.54
CA ALA A 151 -27.93 12.01 8.03
C ALA A 151 -28.69 12.74 9.15
N ASN A 152 -28.74 14.06 9.02
CA ASN A 152 -29.48 14.98 9.89
C ASN A 152 -29.99 16.18 9.06
N ASP A 153 -30.80 17.06 9.66
CA ASP A 153 -31.39 18.21 8.94
C ASP A 153 -30.34 19.16 8.33
N GLY A 154 -29.20 19.33 9.01
CA GLY A 154 -28.09 20.14 8.51
C GLY A 154 -27.42 19.50 7.29
N ALA A 155 -27.17 18.19 7.34
CA ALA A 155 -26.63 17.44 6.21
C ALA A 155 -27.62 17.42 5.03
N ASP A 156 -28.92 17.24 5.28
CA ASP A 156 -29.95 17.27 4.24
C ASP A 156 -30.03 18.64 3.55
N HIS A 157 -30.02 19.73 4.33
CA HIS A 157 -29.96 21.08 3.79
C HIS A 157 -28.68 21.30 2.96
N HIS A 158 -27.53 20.85 3.47
CA HIS A 158 -26.24 20.95 2.79
C HIS A 158 -26.25 20.25 1.42
N PHE A 159 -26.65 18.98 1.34
CA PHE A 159 -26.66 18.24 0.08
C PHE A 159 -27.68 18.80 -0.92
N ARG A 160 -28.88 19.18 -0.47
CA ARG A 160 -29.91 19.74 -1.34
C ARG A 160 -29.52 21.09 -1.93
N THR A 161 -29.00 22.00 -1.12
CA THR A 161 -28.65 23.36 -1.57
C THR A 161 -27.38 23.41 -2.40
N SER A 162 -26.49 22.44 -2.20
CA SER A 162 -25.25 22.31 -2.96
C SER A 162 -25.42 21.54 -4.27
N THR A 163 -26.57 20.89 -4.51
CA THR A 163 -26.81 20.11 -5.73
C THR A 163 -27.69 20.87 -6.72
N LYS A 164 -27.28 20.89 -7.99
CA LYS A 164 -28.01 21.54 -9.08
C LYS A 164 -28.00 20.68 -10.33
N ASP A 165 -29.10 20.67 -11.08
CA ASP A 165 -29.16 19.98 -12.36
C ASP A 165 -28.25 20.66 -13.40
N ARG A 166 -27.63 19.87 -14.29
CA ARG A 166 -26.92 20.38 -15.45
C ARG A 166 -27.92 20.79 -16.54
N GLU A 167 -27.60 21.87 -17.24
CA GLU A 167 -28.31 22.22 -18.47
C GLU A 167 -28.29 21.05 -19.47
N GLY A 168 -29.41 20.85 -20.17
CA GLY A 168 -29.58 19.73 -21.10
C GLY A 168 -30.07 18.43 -20.45
N GLY A 169 -30.21 18.36 -19.12
CA GLY A 169 -30.86 17.22 -18.44
C GLY A 169 -30.08 15.91 -18.52
N MET A 170 -28.75 15.98 -18.66
CA MET A 170 -27.86 14.82 -18.76
C MET A 170 -26.89 14.70 -17.57
N GLY A 171 -27.18 15.36 -16.44
CA GLY A 171 -26.38 15.24 -15.24
C GLY A 171 -26.68 16.28 -14.16
N PHE A 172 -25.82 16.36 -13.15
CA PHE A 172 -25.89 17.32 -12.05
C PHE A 172 -24.49 17.85 -11.64
N PHE A 173 -24.48 18.94 -10.88
CA PHE A 173 -23.35 19.46 -10.14
C PHE A 173 -23.63 19.34 -8.64
N PHE A 174 -22.60 19.01 -7.86
CA PHE A 174 -22.58 19.12 -6.40
C PHE A 174 -21.43 20.04 -6.01
N GLU A 175 -21.73 21.21 -5.45
CA GLU A 175 -20.78 22.31 -5.21
C GLU A 175 -20.89 22.84 -3.76
N PRO A 176 -20.47 22.05 -2.76
CA PRO A 176 -20.54 22.44 -1.35
C PRO A 176 -19.58 23.56 -0.94
N GLY A 177 -18.58 23.89 -1.77
CA GLY A 177 -17.62 24.95 -1.50
C GLY A 177 -16.72 25.26 -2.70
N PRO A 178 -15.87 26.30 -2.61
CA PRO A 178 -15.03 26.74 -3.72
C PRO A 178 -14.03 25.67 -4.20
N ASP A 179 -13.48 24.90 -3.26
CA ASP A 179 -12.48 23.86 -3.55
C ASP A 179 -13.07 22.44 -3.53
N ARG A 180 -14.40 22.33 -3.38
CA ARG A 180 -15.13 21.05 -3.32
C ARG A 180 -16.26 21.08 -4.34
N ARG A 181 -16.06 20.37 -5.43
CA ARG A 181 -17.01 20.24 -6.54
C ARG A 181 -17.04 18.80 -7.03
N LEU A 182 -18.19 18.39 -7.54
CA LEU A 182 -18.37 17.17 -8.31
C LEU A 182 -19.35 17.43 -9.44
N ALA A 183 -18.90 17.29 -10.69
CA ALA A 183 -19.77 17.23 -11.86
C ALA A 183 -20.01 15.76 -12.22
N ALA A 184 -21.27 15.36 -12.43
CA ALA A 184 -21.62 14.02 -12.91
C ALA A 184 -22.49 14.13 -14.16
N TRP A 185 -22.14 13.42 -15.24
CA TRP A 185 -22.88 13.49 -16.51
C TRP A 185 -22.73 12.25 -17.38
N THR A 186 -23.65 12.08 -18.31
CA THR A 186 -23.64 11.02 -19.32
C THR A 186 -23.50 11.57 -20.74
N ASP A 187 -22.93 10.78 -21.66
CA ASP A 187 -22.89 11.08 -23.10
C ASP A 187 -24.21 10.75 -23.82
N HIS A 188 -25.03 9.88 -23.25
CA HIS A 188 -26.33 9.48 -23.77
C HIS A 188 -27.31 9.11 -22.64
N GLY A 189 -28.59 9.43 -22.81
CA GLY A 189 -29.62 9.17 -21.80
C GLY A 189 -30.14 10.44 -21.12
N ARG A 190 -30.68 10.30 -19.90
CA ARG A 190 -31.33 11.38 -19.15
C ARG A 190 -31.01 11.32 -17.67
N TRP A 191 -31.02 12.47 -17.02
CA TRP A 191 -30.90 12.64 -15.58
C TRP A 191 -32.27 12.96 -14.97
N HIS A 192 -32.53 12.37 -13.81
CA HIS A 192 -33.75 12.57 -13.03
C HIS A 192 -33.40 12.92 -11.58
N ALA A 193 -33.72 14.16 -11.17
CA ALA A 193 -33.59 14.57 -9.77
C ALA A 193 -34.64 13.87 -8.91
N ASP A 194 -34.19 13.09 -7.93
CA ASP A 194 -35.04 12.29 -7.06
C ASP A 194 -34.25 11.92 -5.78
N PRO A 195 -34.01 12.88 -4.88
CA PRO A 195 -33.03 12.73 -3.82
C PRO A 195 -33.46 11.75 -2.73
N GLU A 196 -32.56 10.86 -2.30
CA GLU A 196 -32.78 9.90 -1.21
C GLU A 196 -31.57 9.78 -0.26
N TRP A 197 -31.83 9.34 0.97
CA TRP A 197 -30.79 8.96 1.93
C TRP A 197 -30.59 7.44 1.96
N CYS A 198 -29.36 6.99 1.77
CA CYS A 198 -28.92 5.63 2.03
C CYS A 198 -28.39 5.56 3.47
N ARG A 199 -29.23 5.11 4.41
CA ARG A 199 -28.89 5.09 5.85
C ARG A 199 -28.30 3.75 6.30
N GLY A 200 -27.40 3.79 7.28
CA GLY A 200 -26.87 2.59 7.93
C GLY A 200 -26.06 1.68 7.00
N ILE A 201 -25.28 2.27 6.08
CA ILE A 201 -24.34 1.54 5.24
C ILE A 201 -23.27 0.95 6.17
N ALA A 202 -23.21 -0.39 6.23
CA ALA A 202 -22.31 -1.09 7.15
C ALA A 202 -20.83 -0.92 6.75
N HIS A 203 -19.99 -0.78 7.77
CA HIS A 203 -18.52 -0.75 7.69
C HIS A 203 -17.94 -1.90 8.54
N PRO A 204 -18.12 -3.17 8.14
CA PRO A 204 -17.66 -4.32 8.91
C PRO A 204 -16.14 -4.32 9.18
N VAL A 205 -15.33 -3.76 8.27
CA VAL A 205 -13.88 -3.61 8.48
C VAL A 205 -13.60 -2.69 9.67
N GLU A 206 -14.22 -1.51 9.71
CA GLU A 206 -14.08 -0.58 10.84
C GLU A 206 -14.65 -1.15 12.15
N ALA A 207 -15.78 -1.85 12.08
CA ALA A 207 -16.37 -2.52 13.23
C ALA A 207 -15.38 -3.51 13.90
N SER A 208 -14.64 -4.29 13.10
CA SER A 208 -13.61 -5.23 13.60
C SER A 208 -12.42 -4.55 14.28
N ARG A 209 -12.23 -3.25 14.03
CA ARG A 209 -11.16 -2.41 14.60
C ARG A 209 -11.64 -1.57 15.80
N GLY A 210 -12.88 -1.78 16.25
CA GLY A 210 -13.49 -0.99 17.32
C GLY A 210 -13.88 0.44 16.89
N MET A 211 -13.97 0.71 15.59
CA MET A 211 -14.31 2.02 15.03
C MET A 211 -15.81 2.10 14.66
N THR A 212 -16.27 3.26 14.19
CA THR A 212 -17.65 3.48 13.74
C THR A 212 -18.05 2.45 12.68
N ALA A 213 -19.03 1.60 13.02
CA ALA A 213 -19.41 0.43 12.24
C ALA A 213 -20.36 0.71 11.06
N GLN A 214 -20.77 1.96 10.85
CA GLN A 214 -21.69 2.34 9.77
C GLN A 214 -21.62 3.84 9.45
N GLY A 215 -22.13 4.22 8.28
CA GLY A 215 -22.34 5.61 7.89
C GLY A 215 -23.55 5.77 6.96
N ASP A 216 -23.89 7.01 6.63
CA ASP A 216 -24.97 7.34 5.71
C ASP A 216 -24.41 7.99 4.43
N ALA A 217 -25.13 7.88 3.31
CA ALA A 217 -24.78 8.58 2.07
C ALA A 217 -26.03 9.19 1.42
N TRP A 218 -25.85 10.26 0.65
CA TRP A 218 -26.95 10.97 -0.01
C TRP A 218 -26.93 10.75 -1.52
N SER A 219 -28.04 10.33 -2.11
CA SER A 219 -28.15 10.09 -3.55
C SER A 219 -29.03 11.16 -4.19
N PRO A 220 -28.52 12.02 -5.10
CA PRO A 220 -29.29 13.13 -5.68
C PRO A 220 -30.48 12.73 -6.56
N GLY A 221 -30.46 11.51 -7.08
CA GLY A 221 -31.33 11.08 -8.17
C GLY A 221 -30.69 9.95 -8.96
N TRP A 222 -31.10 9.78 -10.21
CA TRP A 222 -30.70 8.65 -11.03
C TRP A 222 -30.56 9.00 -12.52
N PHE A 223 -29.70 8.26 -13.20
CA PHE A 223 -29.52 8.32 -14.65
C PHE A 223 -30.32 7.22 -15.34
N GLU A 224 -31.11 7.58 -16.34
CA GLU A 224 -31.73 6.66 -17.32
C GLU A 224 -30.79 6.54 -18.52
N LEU A 225 -30.16 5.38 -18.71
CA LEU A 225 -29.15 5.18 -19.75
C LEU A 225 -29.62 4.10 -20.75
N PRO A 226 -30.12 4.48 -21.94
CA PRO A 226 -30.46 3.53 -22.98
C PRO A 226 -29.22 2.76 -23.44
N LEU A 227 -29.34 1.43 -23.58
CA LEU A 227 -28.25 0.56 -23.99
C LEU A 227 -28.66 -0.25 -25.23
N ASP A 228 -28.74 0.47 -26.34
CA ASP A 228 -29.03 -0.08 -27.67
C ASP A 228 -27.93 -1.08 -28.10
N ARG A 229 -28.17 -1.85 -29.17
CA ARG A 229 -27.23 -2.86 -29.68
C ARG A 229 -26.86 -2.58 -31.15
N PRO A 230 -25.57 -2.50 -31.52
CA PRO A 230 -24.41 -2.23 -30.65
C PRO A 230 -24.59 -0.91 -29.92
N GLY A 231 -24.17 -0.83 -28.65
CA GLY A 231 -24.23 0.43 -27.94
C GLY A 231 -23.38 0.45 -26.69
N SER A 232 -22.85 1.63 -26.41
CA SER A 232 -22.22 1.94 -25.14
C SER A 232 -22.65 3.32 -24.68
N VAL A 233 -22.75 3.48 -23.38
CA VAL A 233 -23.06 4.75 -22.72
C VAL A 233 -22.00 5.00 -21.65
N THR A 234 -21.50 6.23 -21.59
CA THR A 234 -20.42 6.64 -20.70
C THR A 234 -20.96 7.62 -19.67
N LEU A 235 -20.82 7.27 -18.40
CA LEU A 235 -21.02 8.14 -17.24
C LEU A 235 -19.65 8.64 -16.75
N ALA A 236 -19.51 9.94 -16.52
CA ALA A 236 -18.30 10.55 -15.97
C ALA A 236 -18.60 11.31 -14.67
N LEU A 237 -17.67 11.25 -13.73
CA LEU A 237 -17.69 12.04 -12.49
C LEU A 237 -16.37 12.80 -12.39
N CYS A 238 -16.38 14.12 -12.27
CA CYS A 238 -15.19 14.96 -12.22
C CYS A 238 -15.22 15.91 -11.03
N ALA A 239 -14.20 15.85 -10.18
CA ALA A 239 -14.03 16.77 -9.06
C ALA A 239 -13.06 17.94 -9.36
N ASP A 240 -12.35 17.90 -10.49
CA ASP A 240 -11.48 19.00 -10.91
C ASP A 240 -12.29 20.18 -11.45
N GLY A 241 -11.71 21.38 -11.40
CA GLY A 241 -12.31 22.60 -11.95
C GLY A 241 -12.55 22.55 -13.47
N THR A 242 -11.82 21.69 -14.19
CA THR A 242 -11.90 21.55 -15.64
C THR A 242 -12.33 20.13 -16.01
N GLU A 243 -13.47 20.03 -16.71
CA GLU A 243 -13.96 18.76 -17.24
C GLU A 243 -13.06 18.25 -18.37
N PRO A 244 -12.83 16.92 -18.48
CA PRO A 244 -12.05 16.33 -19.56
C PRO A 244 -12.74 16.51 -20.91
N ALA A 245 -11.96 16.56 -21.99
CA ALA A 245 -12.52 16.61 -23.33
C ALA A 245 -13.26 15.30 -23.67
N PRO A 246 -14.30 15.34 -24.53
CA PRO A 246 -15.01 14.12 -24.94
C PRO A 246 -14.11 13.03 -25.52
N ALA A 247 -13.02 13.42 -26.21
CA ALA A 247 -12.04 12.48 -26.74
C ALA A 247 -11.27 11.73 -25.65
N GLU A 248 -10.97 12.38 -24.51
CA GLU A 248 -10.33 11.73 -23.35
C GLU A 248 -11.27 10.68 -22.74
N LEU A 249 -12.55 11.04 -22.56
CA LEU A 249 -13.58 10.12 -22.08
C LEU A 249 -13.80 8.95 -23.05
N HIS A 250 -13.75 9.19 -24.35
CA HIS A 250 -13.92 8.13 -25.35
C HIS A 250 -12.74 7.13 -25.33
N ARG A 251 -11.50 7.64 -25.20
CA ARG A 251 -10.26 6.87 -25.30
C ARG A 251 -9.66 6.44 -23.95
N PHE A 252 -10.37 6.56 -22.84
CA PHE A 252 -9.81 6.35 -21.49
C PHE A 252 -9.07 5.00 -21.31
N THR A 253 -9.59 3.92 -21.89
CA THR A 253 -8.94 2.59 -21.84
C THR A 253 -7.64 2.52 -22.64
N GLN A 254 -7.56 3.28 -23.75
CA GLN A 254 -6.34 3.42 -24.55
C GLN A 254 -5.31 4.27 -23.81
N LEU A 255 -5.74 5.40 -23.21
CA LEU A 255 -4.86 6.26 -22.41
C LEU A 255 -4.19 5.50 -21.28
N ARG A 256 -4.92 4.58 -20.62
CA ARG A 256 -4.33 3.67 -19.62
C ARG A 256 -3.24 2.78 -20.21
N THR A 257 -3.47 2.24 -21.41
CA THR A 257 -2.52 1.36 -22.11
C THR A 257 -1.29 2.12 -22.59
N GLU A 258 -1.47 3.34 -23.10
CA GLU A 258 -0.39 4.22 -23.52
C GLU A 258 0.47 4.64 -22.31
N ALA A 259 -0.16 4.94 -21.17
CA ALA A 259 0.53 5.23 -19.92
C ALA A 259 1.30 4.02 -19.36
N LEU A 260 1.00 2.78 -19.77
CA LEU A 260 1.71 1.57 -19.33
C LEU A 260 3.13 1.41 -19.91
N GLY A 261 3.64 2.36 -20.72
CA GLY A 261 5.06 2.51 -21.11
C GLY A 261 5.89 1.22 -21.22
N ARG A 262 6.20 0.75 -22.42
CA ARG A 262 6.92 -0.53 -22.62
C ARG A 262 8.42 -0.40 -22.31
N SER A 263 8.85 -0.77 -21.10
CA SER A 263 10.24 -1.16 -20.86
C SER A 263 10.33 -2.36 -19.92
N ALA A 264 11.26 -3.27 -20.22
CA ALA A 264 11.66 -4.46 -19.44
C ALA A 264 10.57 -5.15 -18.58
N LEU A 265 9.41 -5.44 -19.18
CA LEU A 265 8.34 -6.17 -18.47
C LEU A 265 8.84 -7.55 -18.04
N PRO A 266 8.50 -7.99 -16.81
CA PRO A 266 8.68 -9.38 -16.41
C PRO A 266 7.99 -10.32 -17.41
N LYS A 267 8.60 -11.48 -17.66
CA LYS A 267 8.11 -12.43 -18.67
C LYS A 267 7.04 -13.37 -18.14
N ASP A 268 7.06 -13.64 -16.84
CA ASP A 268 6.09 -14.49 -16.16
C ASP A 268 4.92 -13.66 -15.60
N SER A 269 3.78 -14.32 -15.42
CA SER A 269 2.54 -13.66 -14.99
C SER A 269 2.62 -13.08 -13.58
N PHE A 270 3.33 -13.75 -12.67
CA PHE A 270 3.44 -13.32 -11.27
C PHE A 270 4.28 -12.05 -11.16
N GLY A 271 5.45 -12.03 -11.80
CA GLY A 271 6.28 -10.83 -11.92
C GLY A 271 5.56 -9.68 -12.60
N LEU A 272 4.81 -9.94 -13.68
CA LEU A 272 4.06 -8.91 -14.40
C LEU A 272 2.98 -8.30 -13.50
N GLN A 273 2.25 -9.12 -12.75
CA GLN A 273 1.23 -8.65 -11.82
C GLN A 273 1.81 -7.76 -10.72
N LEU A 274 2.95 -8.13 -10.14
CA LEU A 274 3.66 -7.30 -9.16
C LEU A 274 4.14 -5.96 -9.76
N TRP A 275 4.64 -6.00 -10.99
CA TRP A 275 5.06 -4.79 -11.72
C TRP A 275 3.88 -3.86 -12.02
N GLU A 276 2.74 -4.39 -12.43
CA GLU A 276 1.52 -3.59 -12.65
C GLU A 276 1.03 -2.99 -11.33
N ALA A 277 1.05 -3.78 -10.25
CA ALA A 277 0.63 -3.37 -8.92
C ALA A 277 1.49 -2.23 -8.35
N SER A 278 2.82 -2.26 -8.56
CA SER A 278 3.74 -1.26 -8.01
C SER A 278 3.49 0.15 -8.55
N ARG A 279 2.92 0.26 -9.76
CA ARG A 279 2.62 1.55 -10.38
C ARG A 279 1.51 2.31 -9.68
N ALA A 280 0.63 1.62 -8.96
CA ALA A 280 -0.50 2.25 -8.27
C ALA A 280 -0.05 3.31 -7.26
N PHE A 281 1.16 3.16 -6.71
CA PHE A 281 1.70 3.96 -5.63
C PHE A 281 2.49 5.19 -6.10
N LEU A 282 2.87 5.28 -7.37
CA LEU A 282 3.56 6.47 -7.90
C LEU A 282 2.61 7.67 -7.95
N ALA A 283 3.05 8.79 -7.38
CA ALA A 283 2.27 10.02 -7.39
C ALA A 283 3.15 11.26 -7.62
N ARG A 284 2.57 12.30 -8.21
CA ARG A 284 3.22 13.60 -8.40
C ARG A 284 3.34 14.35 -7.08
N ARG A 285 4.49 14.99 -6.85
CA ARG A 285 4.72 15.96 -5.77
C ARG A 285 5.46 17.18 -6.33
N GLY A 286 4.73 18.27 -6.55
CA GLY A 286 5.23 19.46 -7.24
C GLY A 286 5.67 19.09 -8.66
N GLU A 287 6.91 19.44 -9.00
CA GLU A 287 7.56 19.06 -10.27
C GLU A 287 8.18 17.66 -10.23
N GLY A 288 8.19 17.00 -9.06
CA GLY A 288 8.80 15.69 -8.84
C GLY A 288 7.78 14.57 -8.65
N LEU A 289 8.28 13.43 -8.18
CA LEU A 289 7.50 12.24 -7.87
C LEU A 289 7.70 11.84 -6.40
N THR A 290 6.73 11.10 -5.88
CA THR A 290 6.75 10.45 -4.57
C THR A 290 6.07 9.08 -4.67
N VAL A 291 6.10 8.33 -3.57
CA VAL A 291 5.38 7.06 -3.40
C VAL A 291 4.35 7.22 -2.29
N ILE A 292 3.09 6.93 -2.59
CA ILE A 292 2.07 6.75 -1.56
C ILE A 292 2.34 5.40 -0.89
N ALA A 293 2.59 5.41 0.43
CA ALA A 293 3.00 4.23 1.17
C ALA A 293 1.99 3.08 1.05
N GLY A 294 0.69 3.42 1.03
CA GLY A 294 -0.35 2.50 0.61
C GLY A 294 -1.77 3.06 0.67
N TYR A 295 -2.67 2.28 0.10
CA TYR A 295 -4.08 2.60 -0.01
C TYR A 295 -4.92 1.68 0.88
N PRO A 296 -5.91 2.24 1.60
CA PRO A 296 -6.54 3.52 1.23
C PRO A 296 -6.08 4.75 2.03
N TRP A 297 -5.43 4.61 3.19
CA TRP A 297 -5.30 5.71 4.16
C TRP A 297 -3.90 6.32 4.33
N PHE A 298 -2.83 5.81 3.70
CA PHE A 298 -1.53 6.44 3.83
C PHE A 298 -1.31 7.54 2.78
N LEU A 299 -0.37 8.43 3.11
CA LEU A 299 0.26 9.40 2.21
C LEU A 299 1.70 8.95 1.95
N ASP A 300 2.61 9.89 1.66
CA ASP A 300 4.00 9.54 1.45
C ASP A 300 4.83 9.57 2.74
N TRP A 301 5.43 8.42 3.00
CA TRP A 301 6.34 8.16 4.11
C TRP A 301 7.73 7.90 3.55
N GLY A 302 8.74 8.59 4.08
CA GLY A 302 10.12 8.52 3.60
C GLY A 302 10.67 7.10 3.62
N ARG A 303 10.54 6.41 4.76
CA ARG A 303 10.96 5.00 4.91
C ARG A 303 10.35 4.10 3.84
N ASP A 304 9.02 4.07 3.74
CA ASP A 304 8.26 3.27 2.78
C ASP A 304 8.65 3.62 1.34
N THR A 305 8.84 4.91 1.05
CA THR A 305 9.25 5.41 -0.26
C THR A 305 10.61 4.85 -0.66
N PHE A 306 11.61 4.89 0.23
CA PHE A 306 12.96 4.43 -0.10
C PHE A 306 13.07 2.92 -0.17
N ILE A 307 12.31 2.18 0.65
CA ILE A 307 12.20 0.73 0.51
C ILE A 307 11.53 0.40 -0.84
N ALA A 308 10.42 1.08 -1.16
CA ALA A 308 9.71 0.85 -2.41
C ALA A 308 10.51 1.22 -3.66
N ALA A 309 11.33 2.27 -3.57
CA ALA A 309 12.22 2.71 -4.63
C ALA A 309 13.13 1.58 -5.14
N ARG A 310 13.60 0.69 -4.27
CA ARG A 310 14.45 -0.45 -4.65
C ARG A 310 13.72 -1.42 -5.60
N GLY A 311 12.45 -1.71 -5.33
CA GLY A 311 11.62 -2.53 -6.21
C GLY A 311 11.23 -1.83 -7.50
N LEU A 312 10.95 -0.52 -7.45
CA LEU A 312 10.70 0.29 -8.65
C LEU A 312 11.95 0.32 -9.57
N LEU A 313 13.16 0.45 -9.00
CA LEU A 313 14.43 0.33 -9.73
C LEU A 313 14.56 -1.04 -10.41
N ALA A 314 14.30 -2.13 -9.66
CA ALA A 314 14.36 -3.48 -10.23
C ALA A 314 13.35 -3.69 -11.37
N GLY A 315 12.18 -3.04 -11.27
CA GLY A 315 11.16 -2.99 -12.31
C GLY A 315 11.45 -2.04 -13.49
N GLY A 316 12.63 -1.40 -13.52
CA GLY A 316 13.08 -0.56 -14.63
C GLY A 316 12.70 0.93 -14.54
N MET A 317 12.08 1.38 -13.46
CA MET A 317 11.61 2.77 -13.27
C MET A 317 12.75 3.68 -12.74
N VAL A 318 13.87 3.69 -13.46
CA VAL A 318 15.11 4.34 -13.02
C VAL A 318 14.97 5.86 -12.94
N ASP A 319 14.33 6.47 -13.93
CA ASP A 319 14.18 7.93 -13.97
C ASP A 319 13.21 8.42 -12.90
N GLU A 320 12.12 7.68 -12.66
CA GLU A 320 11.16 7.97 -11.59
C GLU A 320 11.84 7.91 -10.23
N VAL A 321 12.63 6.86 -9.95
CA VAL A 321 13.32 6.71 -8.67
C VAL A 321 14.37 7.81 -8.48
N ARG A 322 15.16 8.15 -9.51
CA ARG A 322 16.09 9.29 -9.41
C ARG A 322 15.37 10.60 -9.13
N GLY A 323 14.19 10.80 -9.72
CA GLY A 323 13.31 11.94 -9.42
C GLY A 323 12.91 11.97 -7.95
N ILE A 324 12.39 10.86 -7.43
CA ILE A 324 11.99 10.70 -6.01
C ILE A 324 13.17 11.01 -5.08
N LEU A 325 14.34 10.40 -5.33
CA LEU A 325 15.51 10.61 -4.48
C LEU A 325 15.96 12.08 -4.46
N ARG A 326 15.93 12.78 -5.60
CA ARG A 326 16.24 14.22 -5.65
C ARG A 326 15.21 15.06 -4.90
N THR A 327 13.93 14.72 -4.97
CA THR A 327 12.88 15.40 -4.20
C THR A 327 13.14 15.27 -2.70
N PHE A 328 13.48 14.08 -2.21
CA PHE A 328 13.77 13.88 -0.79
C PHE A 328 15.12 14.47 -0.35
N ALA A 329 16.14 14.43 -1.20
CA ALA A 329 17.47 14.99 -0.93
C ALA A 329 17.42 16.48 -0.57
N ALA A 330 16.46 17.23 -1.13
CA ALA A 330 16.26 18.65 -0.85
C ALA A 330 15.79 18.92 0.60
N PHE A 331 15.33 17.92 1.34
CA PHE A 331 14.89 18.03 2.74
C PHE A 331 15.95 17.60 3.76
N GLU A 332 17.17 17.29 3.32
CA GLU A 332 18.28 17.01 4.23
C GLU A 332 18.55 18.22 5.14
N ASP A 333 18.67 17.95 6.44
CA ASP A 333 19.12 18.93 7.43
C ASP A 333 19.88 18.17 8.53
N ARG A 334 21.19 18.47 8.66
CA ARG A 334 22.07 17.96 9.73
C ARG A 334 22.00 16.44 9.89
N GLY A 335 21.96 15.74 8.76
CA GLY A 335 21.96 14.30 8.62
C GLY A 335 20.64 13.61 8.90
N THR A 336 19.54 14.35 8.98
CA THR A 336 18.19 13.79 9.07
C THR A 336 17.43 13.93 7.75
N LEU A 337 16.37 13.14 7.58
CA LEU A 337 15.35 13.29 6.53
C LEU A 337 13.96 13.15 7.14
N PRO A 338 12.91 13.73 6.53
CA PRO A 338 11.54 13.52 6.99
C PRO A 338 11.09 12.07 6.89
N ASN A 339 10.41 11.57 7.91
CA ASN A 339 9.77 10.25 7.91
C ASN A 339 8.38 10.31 7.25
N ALA A 340 7.66 11.41 7.40
CA ALA A 340 6.37 11.65 6.74
C ALA A 340 6.40 13.01 6.04
N LEU A 341 5.88 13.04 4.82
CA LEU A 341 5.62 14.29 4.09
C LEU A 341 4.11 14.47 4.00
N SER A 342 3.57 15.48 4.66
CA SER A 342 2.19 15.92 4.39
C SER A 342 2.19 17.09 3.42
N ALA A 343 1.01 17.58 3.03
CA ALA A 343 0.90 18.75 2.15
C ALA A 343 1.56 19.99 2.77
N ASP A 344 1.51 20.11 4.10
CA ASP A 344 1.89 21.32 4.84
C ASP A 344 3.05 21.11 5.84
N SER A 345 3.60 19.90 5.98
CA SER A 345 4.60 19.59 7.00
C SER A 345 5.66 18.58 6.58
N THR A 346 6.90 18.87 6.99
CA THR A 346 8.09 18.01 6.95
C THR A 346 8.65 17.77 8.35
N ALA A 347 7.84 18.05 9.39
CA ALA A 347 8.29 18.16 10.77
C ALA A 347 8.64 16.81 11.41
N ASP A 348 7.98 15.72 10.98
CA ASP A 348 8.31 14.39 11.47
C ASP A 348 9.63 13.92 10.86
N ARG A 349 10.66 13.89 11.70
CA ARG A 349 12.01 13.41 11.38
C ARG A 349 12.43 12.32 12.38
N ASP A 350 11.48 11.71 13.08
CA ASP A 350 11.73 10.72 14.14
C ASP A 350 12.02 9.34 13.52
N THR A 351 13.11 9.27 12.76
CA THR A 351 13.53 8.08 12.01
C THR A 351 15.06 7.94 11.97
N SER A 352 15.54 6.76 12.34
CA SER A 352 16.96 6.38 12.22
C SER A 352 17.25 5.54 10.98
N ASP A 353 16.20 5.00 10.34
CA ASP A 353 16.33 4.12 9.19
C ASP A 353 16.05 4.81 7.86
N ALA A 354 15.15 5.80 7.78
CA ALA A 354 14.80 6.41 6.50
C ALA A 354 16.02 7.05 5.78
N PRO A 355 16.92 7.81 6.44
CA PRO A 355 18.15 8.30 5.79
C PRO A 355 19.08 7.20 5.30
N LEU A 356 19.09 6.05 5.98
CA LEU A 356 19.93 4.92 5.60
C LEU A 356 19.31 4.10 4.45
N TRP A 357 17.97 3.96 4.42
CA TRP A 357 17.25 3.41 3.27
C TRP A 357 17.39 4.30 2.03
N PHE A 358 17.34 5.63 2.21
CA PHE A 358 17.65 6.60 1.15
C PHE A 358 19.05 6.36 0.57
N ALA A 359 20.05 6.16 1.43
CA ALA A 359 21.42 5.88 0.99
C ALA A 359 21.53 4.58 0.19
N LEU A 360 20.86 3.51 0.63
CA LEU A 360 20.84 2.25 -0.09
C LEU A 360 20.16 2.38 -1.45
N ALA A 361 19.01 3.05 -1.53
CA ALA A 361 18.32 3.28 -2.79
C ALA A 361 19.14 4.17 -3.76
N ALA A 362 19.85 5.18 -3.24
CA ALA A 362 20.75 6.02 -4.04
C ALA A 362 21.99 5.25 -4.55
N GLU A 363 22.54 4.34 -3.74
CA GLU A 363 23.58 3.39 -4.16
C GLU A 363 23.08 2.51 -5.31
N GLU A 364 21.92 1.86 -5.13
CA GLU A 364 21.34 0.94 -6.12
C GLU A 364 20.93 1.67 -7.43
N ALA A 365 20.53 2.94 -7.35
CA ALA A 365 20.20 3.78 -8.51
C ALA A 365 21.44 4.32 -9.27
N GLY A 366 22.65 4.16 -8.71
CA GLY A 366 23.85 4.80 -9.22
C GLY A 366 23.74 6.33 -9.25
N ALA A 367 23.12 6.92 -8.22
CA ALA A 367 22.88 8.36 -8.13
C ALA A 367 24.10 9.09 -7.53
N ASP A 368 25.19 9.18 -8.29
CA ASP A 368 26.44 9.84 -7.86
C ASP A 368 26.26 11.34 -7.54
N ASP A 369 25.26 11.99 -8.14
CA ASP A 369 24.89 13.38 -7.85
C ASP A 369 24.41 13.59 -6.39
N LEU A 370 24.02 12.51 -5.71
CA LEU A 370 23.56 12.54 -4.32
C LEU A 370 24.67 12.24 -3.30
N LEU A 371 25.89 11.91 -3.73
CA LEU A 371 27.01 11.62 -2.83
C LEU A 371 27.24 12.70 -1.75
N PRO A 372 27.17 14.02 -2.05
CA PRO A 372 27.31 15.05 -1.01
C PRO A 372 26.25 14.96 0.09
N VAL A 373 25.01 14.59 -0.25
CA VAL A 373 23.91 14.41 0.70
C VAL A 373 24.13 13.16 1.55
N LEU A 374 24.60 12.07 0.94
CA LEU A 374 24.97 10.85 1.67
C LEU A 374 26.10 11.11 2.67
N GLU A 375 27.08 11.93 2.29
CA GLU A 375 28.16 12.33 3.18
C GLU A 375 27.66 13.22 4.33
N ALA A 376 26.71 14.13 4.07
CA ALA A 376 26.07 14.94 5.10
C ALA A 376 25.32 14.07 6.13
N ILE A 377 24.57 13.06 5.66
CA ILE A 377 23.91 12.06 6.51
C ILE A 377 24.93 11.33 7.39
N ALA A 378 26.00 10.80 6.80
CA ALA A 378 27.01 10.08 7.57
C ALA A 378 27.74 10.95 8.60
N ARG A 379 28.02 12.22 8.27
CA ARG A 379 28.59 13.19 9.21
C ARG A 379 27.61 13.50 10.34
N GLY A 380 26.33 13.71 10.04
CA GLY A 380 25.30 13.92 11.05
C GLY A 380 25.19 12.75 12.02
N TYR A 381 25.18 11.51 11.54
CA TYR A 381 25.14 10.32 12.40
C TYR A 381 26.41 10.19 13.26
N ARG A 382 27.58 10.46 12.66
CA ARG A 382 28.86 10.41 13.39
C ARG A 382 28.92 11.46 14.51
N ASP A 383 28.53 12.69 14.21
CA ASP A 383 28.72 13.84 15.10
C ASP A 383 27.55 13.96 16.11
N GLY A 384 26.38 13.42 15.76
CA GLY A 384 25.14 13.47 16.52
C GLY A 384 24.09 14.33 15.79
N THR A 385 22.95 13.74 15.45
CA THR A 385 21.83 14.47 14.83
C THR A 385 21.05 15.26 15.89
N PRO A 386 20.28 16.31 15.49
CA PRO A 386 19.49 17.11 16.42
C PRO A 386 18.43 16.32 17.21
N ASN A 387 17.98 15.19 16.67
CA ASN A 387 17.00 14.28 17.28
C ASN A 387 17.64 13.10 18.03
N GLY A 388 18.95 13.12 18.28
CA GLY A 388 19.63 12.22 19.22
C GLY A 388 20.29 10.98 18.61
N ILE A 389 20.24 10.78 17.29
CA ILE A 389 20.93 9.66 16.63
C ILE A 389 22.44 9.92 16.66
N LYS A 390 23.24 8.96 17.11
CA LYS A 390 24.68 9.18 17.27
C LYS A 390 25.49 7.90 17.19
N VAL A 391 26.66 7.98 16.57
CA VAL A 391 27.65 6.89 16.57
C VAL A 391 28.36 6.80 17.93
N ASP A 392 28.44 5.59 18.47
CA ASP A 392 29.37 5.24 19.54
C ASP A 392 30.79 5.17 18.95
N PRO A 393 31.73 6.03 19.37
CA PRO A 393 33.05 6.08 18.77
C PRO A 393 33.84 4.77 18.95
N ASP A 394 33.62 4.01 20.01
CA ASP A 394 34.44 2.82 20.31
C ASP A 394 34.03 1.60 19.48
N SER A 395 32.73 1.45 19.22
CA SER A 395 32.19 0.37 18.38
C SER A 395 31.97 0.79 16.93
N GLY A 396 31.80 2.08 16.66
CA GLY A 396 31.36 2.59 15.35
C GLY A 396 29.88 2.33 15.04
N LEU A 397 29.12 1.76 15.98
CA LEU A 397 27.69 1.48 15.84
C LEU A 397 26.85 2.73 16.09
N VAL A 398 25.68 2.80 15.44
CA VAL A 398 24.72 3.90 15.54
C VAL A 398 23.74 3.61 16.67
N TRP A 399 23.72 4.49 17.66
CA TRP A 399 22.68 4.56 18.69
C TRP A 399 21.43 5.25 18.14
N SER A 400 20.26 4.65 18.39
CA SER A 400 18.94 5.12 17.99
C SER A 400 18.08 5.45 19.22
N PRO A 401 17.37 6.58 19.20
CA PRO A 401 16.27 6.83 20.13
C PRO A 401 15.15 5.78 20.04
N SER A 402 14.27 5.78 21.03
CA SER A 402 13.08 4.92 21.05
C SER A 402 12.13 5.28 19.90
N HIS A 403 11.51 4.27 19.29
CA HIS A 403 10.49 4.40 18.23
C HIS A 403 10.98 4.97 16.89
N PHE A 404 12.30 5.11 16.68
CA PHE A 404 12.85 5.68 15.44
C PHE A 404 13.09 4.63 14.34
N THR A 405 12.91 3.35 14.63
CA THR A 405 13.02 2.26 13.64
C THR A 405 11.66 1.97 13.00
N TRP A 406 11.60 1.18 11.93
CA TRP A 406 10.33 0.75 11.32
C TRP A 406 9.33 0.08 12.27
N MET A 407 9.79 -0.42 13.43
CA MET A 407 8.94 -0.86 14.52
C MET A 407 8.56 0.31 15.45
N ASP A 408 7.86 1.32 14.94
CA ASP A 408 7.73 2.68 15.52
C ASP A 408 6.51 2.93 16.42
N THR A 409 5.87 1.89 16.96
CA THR A 409 4.70 2.08 17.83
C THR A 409 5.05 2.79 19.14
N ASN A 410 4.73 4.09 19.23
CA ASN A 410 5.12 5.00 20.31
C ASN A 410 4.19 4.96 21.54
N TYR A 411 2.86 5.01 21.36
CA TYR A 411 1.91 4.97 22.49
C TYR A 411 0.73 4.01 22.27
N PRO A 412 0.59 2.95 23.12
CA PRO A 412 1.58 2.54 24.11
C PRO A 412 2.85 2.03 23.42
N ALA A 413 3.99 2.20 24.07
CA ALA A 413 5.28 1.76 23.55
C ALA A 413 5.32 0.23 23.43
N GLY A 414 5.11 -0.29 22.22
CA GLY A 414 5.09 -1.73 21.95
C GLY A 414 6.48 -2.29 21.64
N THR A 415 7.30 -1.52 20.93
CA THR A 415 8.62 -1.92 20.42
C THR A 415 9.60 -0.74 20.46
N PRO A 416 10.06 -0.32 21.66
CA PRO A 416 10.87 0.89 21.81
C PRO A 416 12.20 0.86 21.06
N ARG A 417 12.97 -0.24 21.16
CA ARG A 417 14.26 -0.45 20.45
C ARG A 417 15.25 0.71 20.59
N GLN A 418 15.36 1.27 21.80
CA GLN A 418 16.32 2.32 22.16
C GLN A 418 17.71 1.75 22.51
N GLY A 419 18.74 2.13 21.75
CA GLY A 419 20.06 1.49 21.81
C GLY A 419 20.64 1.28 20.42
N TYR A 420 21.12 0.08 20.10
CA TYR A 420 21.72 -0.25 18.79
C TYR A 420 20.88 -1.31 18.04
N PRO A 421 19.85 -0.93 17.25
CA PRO A 421 19.04 -1.88 16.48
C PRO A 421 19.83 -2.47 15.32
N VAL A 422 19.68 -3.77 15.07
CA VAL A 422 20.58 -4.54 14.18
C VAL A 422 20.53 -4.08 12.71
N GLU A 423 19.35 -3.74 12.18
CA GLU A 423 19.19 -3.32 10.79
C GLU A 423 19.70 -1.91 10.53
N ILE A 424 19.67 -1.03 11.54
CA ILE A 424 20.30 0.29 11.47
C ILE A 424 21.80 0.12 11.25
N GLN A 425 22.43 -0.84 11.95
CA GLN A 425 23.86 -1.12 11.77
C GLN A 425 24.14 -1.67 10.37
N ALA A 426 23.24 -2.54 9.88
CA ALA A 426 23.39 -3.11 8.55
C ALA A 426 23.40 -2.03 7.46
N LEU A 427 22.42 -1.13 7.48
CA LEU A 427 22.29 -0.04 6.53
C LEU A 427 23.40 1.01 6.70
N TRP A 428 23.80 1.29 7.94
CA TRP A 428 24.91 2.19 8.26
C TRP A 428 26.23 1.73 7.65
N ILE A 429 26.58 0.46 7.84
CA ILE A 429 27.79 -0.14 7.28
C ILE A 429 27.76 -0.06 5.74
N ARG A 430 26.60 -0.26 5.11
CA ARG A 430 26.42 -0.10 3.66
C ARG A 430 26.67 1.34 3.19
N LEU A 431 26.10 2.33 3.88
CA LEU A 431 26.38 3.75 3.60
C LEU A 431 27.88 4.06 3.70
N LEU A 432 28.55 3.60 4.77
CA LEU A 432 29.98 3.85 4.94
C LEU A 432 30.83 3.24 3.82
N ARG A 433 30.49 2.01 3.36
CA ARG A 433 31.16 1.40 2.20
C ARG A 433 30.97 2.23 0.94
N ARG A 434 29.74 2.74 0.72
CA ARG A 434 29.41 3.56 -0.45
C ARG A 434 30.22 4.87 -0.49
N LEU A 435 30.48 5.49 0.66
CA LEU A 435 31.29 6.70 0.76
C LEU A 435 32.80 6.46 0.57
N GLY A 436 33.26 5.21 0.71
CA GLY A 436 34.61 4.81 0.30
C GLY A 436 35.72 5.14 1.31
N PRO A 437 36.97 5.37 0.84
CA PRO A 437 38.18 5.30 1.68
C PRO A 437 38.21 6.20 2.91
N GLY A 438 37.58 7.39 2.85
CA GLY A 438 37.52 8.33 3.98
C GLY A 438 36.76 7.80 5.20
N TRP A 439 35.96 6.75 5.01
CA TRP A 439 35.08 6.16 6.01
C TRP A 439 35.46 4.72 6.37
N ALA A 440 36.44 4.14 5.68
CA ALA A 440 36.81 2.73 5.79
C ALA A 440 37.21 2.31 7.22
N GLY A 441 37.86 3.19 7.99
CA GLY A 441 38.23 2.90 9.37
C GLY A 441 37.02 2.78 10.32
N LEU A 442 36.00 3.60 10.12
CA LEU A 442 34.75 3.53 10.89
C LEU A 442 33.91 2.33 10.47
N GLU A 443 33.87 2.07 9.17
CA GLU A 443 33.19 0.92 8.57
C GLU A 443 33.74 -0.41 9.10
N ALA A 444 35.06 -0.54 9.15
CA ALA A 444 35.71 -1.75 9.68
C ALA A 444 35.44 -1.98 11.17
N ARG A 445 35.37 -0.89 11.95
CA ARG A 445 35.04 -0.94 13.38
C ARG A 445 33.59 -1.40 13.58
N ALA A 446 32.64 -0.73 12.92
CA ALA A 446 31.22 -1.06 12.99
C ALA A 446 30.94 -2.51 12.57
N ARG A 447 31.57 -2.97 11.48
CA ARG A 447 31.47 -4.38 11.04
C ARG A 447 32.02 -5.35 12.08
N ALA A 448 33.18 -5.08 12.68
CA ALA A 448 33.74 -5.94 13.72
C ALA A 448 32.82 -6.00 14.95
N SER A 449 32.18 -4.89 15.31
CA SER A 449 31.25 -4.82 16.43
C SER A 449 29.91 -5.55 16.20
N LEU A 450 29.64 -6.06 14.98
CA LEU A 450 28.51 -6.97 14.76
C LEU A 450 28.64 -8.27 15.57
N ASP A 451 29.85 -8.65 16.01
CA ASP A 451 30.05 -9.79 16.91
C ASP A 451 29.34 -9.63 18.26
N LEU A 452 29.07 -8.40 18.70
CA LEU A 452 28.32 -8.11 19.93
C LEU A 452 26.85 -8.58 19.86
N PHE A 453 26.32 -8.74 18.65
CA PHE A 453 24.93 -9.15 18.43
C PHE A 453 24.77 -10.68 18.40
N TRP A 454 25.84 -11.45 18.19
CA TRP A 454 25.71 -12.89 17.96
C TRP A 454 25.54 -13.66 19.28
N ASP A 455 24.41 -14.36 19.40
CA ASP A 455 24.16 -15.30 20.49
C ASP A 455 24.50 -16.73 20.02
N GLU A 456 25.58 -17.29 20.55
CA GLU A 456 26.07 -18.61 20.17
C GLU A 456 25.14 -19.74 20.64
N GLU A 457 24.49 -19.59 21.79
CA GLU A 457 23.60 -20.62 22.34
C GLU A 457 22.26 -20.61 21.61
N ALA A 458 21.69 -19.42 21.39
CA ALA A 458 20.44 -19.27 20.67
C ALA A 458 20.61 -19.58 19.17
N GLY A 459 21.75 -19.22 18.58
CA GLY A 459 22.05 -19.41 17.17
C GLY A 459 21.41 -18.38 16.24
N TRP A 460 21.21 -17.16 16.76
CA TRP A 460 20.74 -16.01 15.99
C TRP A 460 21.34 -14.72 16.55
N PHE A 461 21.17 -13.63 15.83
CA PHE A 461 21.56 -12.31 16.32
C PHE A 461 20.48 -11.73 17.21
N HIS A 462 20.88 -11.06 18.30
CA HIS A 462 20.02 -10.15 19.04
C HIS A 462 19.40 -9.15 18.08
N ASP A 463 18.12 -8.85 18.26
CA ASP A 463 17.45 -7.85 17.43
C ASP A 463 18.00 -6.45 17.71
N HIS A 464 18.42 -6.25 18.96
CA HIS A 464 18.83 -4.97 19.48
C HIS A 464 19.77 -5.13 20.67
N LEU A 465 20.78 -4.25 20.76
CA LEU A 465 21.54 -4.04 21.99
C LEU A 465 20.93 -2.89 22.79
N GLU A 466 20.23 -3.23 23.86
CA GLU A 466 19.53 -2.30 24.75
C GLU A 466 20.53 -1.37 25.44
N ALA A 467 20.38 -0.07 25.20
CA ALA A 467 21.25 0.94 25.78
C ALA A 467 20.54 2.29 25.91
N LYS A 468 20.61 2.88 27.09
CA LYS A 468 20.24 4.30 27.29
C LYS A 468 21.21 5.20 26.52
N GLU A 469 20.78 6.43 26.27
CA GLU A 469 21.63 7.44 25.64
C GLU A 469 22.97 7.57 26.40
N GLY A 470 24.07 7.58 25.64
CA GLY A 470 25.42 7.70 26.17
C GLY A 470 26.04 6.41 26.72
N VAL A 471 25.30 5.29 26.75
CA VAL A 471 25.86 3.98 27.12
C VAL A 471 26.54 3.35 25.90
N PRO A 472 27.87 3.06 25.94
CA PRO A 472 28.59 2.44 24.83
C PRO A 472 28.06 1.04 24.49
N ALA A 473 28.18 0.63 23.23
CA ALA A 473 27.66 -0.66 22.78
C ALA A 473 28.32 -1.86 23.50
N ALA A 474 29.57 -1.73 23.91
CA ALA A 474 30.29 -2.75 24.68
C ALA A 474 29.69 -3.03 26.07
N LEU A 475 28.88 -2.10 26.60
CA LEU A 475 28.17 -2.25 27.87
C LEU A 475 26.66 -2.45 27.68
N ALA A 476 26.19 -2.46 26.44
CA ALA A 476 24.81 -2.69 26.10
C ALA A 476 24.45 -4.17 26.31
N ARG A 477 23.16 -4.44 26.55
CA ARG A 477 22.65 -5.80 26.76
C ARG A 477 21.93 -6.28 25.51
N GLY A 478 22.30 -7.44 24.98
CA GLY A 478 21.51 -8.11 23.94
C GLY A 478 20.12 -8.49 24.47
N ASP A 479 19.07 -8.15 23.73
CA ASP A 479 17.68 -8.41 24.13
C ASP A 479 17.30 -9.91 24.08
N GLY A 480 18.00 -10.69 23.25
CA GLY A 480 17.72 -12.10 23.00
C GLY A 480 16.47 -12.36 22.14
N HIS A 481 15.83 -11.32 21.62
CA HIS A 481 14.56 -11.47 20.90
C HIS A 481 14.80 -11.99 19.49
N LEU A 482 14.16 -13.11 19.12
CA LEU A 482 14.19 -13.61 17.75
C LEU A 482 13.21 -12.80 16.89
N ARG A 483 13.75 -11.86 16.12
CA ARG A 483 13.02 -10.98 15.19
C ARG A 483 13.63 -11.05 13.78
N PRO A 484 12.86 -10.65 12.74
CA PRO A 484 13.30 -10.77 11.36
C PRO A 484 14.36 -9.73 10.95
N ASN A 485 14.64 -8.70 11.76
CA ASN A 485 15.57 -7.61 11.40
C ASN A 485 17.01 -8.10 11.16
N GLN A 486 17.42 -9.20 11.80
CA GLN A 486 18.73 -9.81 11.56
C GLN A 486 18.92 -10.29 10.11
N LEU A 487 17.82 -10.53 9.37
CA LEU A 487 17.89 -10.96 7.98
C LEU A 487 18.57 -9.91 7.10
N PHE A 488 18.54 -8.62 7.47
CA PHE A 488 19.25 -7.57 6.76
C PHE A 488 20.78 -7.71 6.82
N LEU A 489 21.33 -8.33 7.88
CA LEU A 489 22.77 -8.65 7.92
C LEU A 489 23.13 -9.64 6.80
N VAL A 490 22.24 -10.56 6.49
CA VAL A 490 22.47 -11.61 5.49
C VAL A 490 22.14 -11.10 4.08
N SER A 491 20.94 -10.52 3.87
CA SER A 491 20.51 -10.05 2.55
C SER A 491 21.36 -8.90 2.02
N LEU A 492 21.93 -8.06 2.90
CA LEU A 492 22.85 -6.99 2.50
C LEU A 492 24.34 -7.41 2.44
N GLY A 493 24.64 -8.70 2.61
CA GLY A 493 26.00 -9.26 2.46
C GLY A 493 26.98 -8.84 3.54
N LEU A 494 26.54 -8.75 4.80
CA LEU A 494 27.38 -8.41 5.95
C LEU A 494 27.77 -9.65 6.76
N VAL A 495 26.90 -10.66 6.77
CA VAL A 495 27.11 -11.94 7.46
C VAL A 495 26.87 -13.07 6.47
N GLU A 496 27.81 -14.02 6.44
CA GLU A 496 27.78 -15.18 5.57
C GLU A 496 28.07 -16.47 6.37
N GLY A 497 28.08 -17.61 5.68
CA GLY A 497 28.53 -18.88 6.26
C GLY A 497 27.57 -19.45 7.30
N GLU A 498 28.13 -20.03 8.37
CA GLU A 498 27.35 -20.77 9.36
C GLU A 498 26.38 -19.89 10.15
N ARG A 499 26.82 -18.70 10.60
CA ARG A 499 25.96 -17.76 11.32
C ARG A 499 24.77 -17.32 10.48
N ALA A 500 24.99 -16.99 9.20
CA ALA A 500 23.90 -16.66 8.28
C ALA A 500 22.89 -17.81 8.14
N ARG A 501 23.37 -19.04 7.94
CA ARG A 501 22.49 -20.22 7.80
C ARG A 501 21.69 -20.50 9.07
N ARG A 502 22.29 -20.37 10.26
CA ARG A 502 21.62 -20.56 11.55
C ARG A 502 20.57 -19.48 11.80
N ALA A 503 20.89 -18.21 11.58
CA ALA A 503 19.95 -17.09 11.69
C ALA A 503 18.73 -17.27 10.76
N VAL A 504 18.97 -17.55 9.48
CA VAL A 504 17.89 -17.79 8.50
C VAL A 504 17.05 -19.00 8.91
N ALA A 505 17.66 -20.10 9.36
CA ALA A 505 16.94 -21.29 9.79
C ALA A 505 16.06 -21.02 11.03
N ALA A 506 16.53 -20.20 11.98
CA ALA A 506 15.73 -19.77 13.13
C ALA A 506 14.52 -18.94 12.70
N CYS A 507 14.72 -17.96 11.82
CA CYS A 507 13.62 -17.17 11.25
C CYS A 507 12.62 -18.04 10.48
N ALA A 508 13.10 -18.98 9.66
CA ALA A 508 12.25 -19.92 8.92
C ALA A 508 11.38 -20.77 9.86
N ARG A 509 11.94 -21.22 10.98
CA ARG A 509 11.25 -22.09 11.93
C ARG A 509 10.18 -21.37 12.75
N HIS A 510 10.46 -20.14 13.18
CA HIS A 510 9.62 -19.47 14.18
C HIS A 510 8.81 -18.30 13.63
N LEU A 511 9.29 -17.64 12.58
CA LEU A 511 8.71 -16.39 12.09
C LEU A 511 7.95 -16.55 10.77
N LEU A 512 8.34 -17.49 9.91
CA LEU A 512 7.71 -17.67 8.61
C LEU A 512 6.26 -18.16 8.74
N VAL A 513 5.35 -17.47 8.06
CA VAL A 513 3.96 -17.86 7.86
C VAL A 513 3.61 -17.73 6.37
N PRO A 514 2.53 -18.36 5.87
CA PRO A 514 2.09 -18.15 4.49
C PRO A 514 1.90 -16.66 4.20
N GLY A 515 2.64 -16.13 3.22
CA GLY A 515 2.52 -14.74 2.79
C GLY A 515 3.19 -13.66 3.67
N GLY A 516 3.91 -14.01 4.76
CA GLY A 516 4.52 -13.00 5.62
C GLY A 516 5.54 -13.54 6.63
N MET A 517 6.16 -12.62 7.39
CA MET A 517 7.06 -12.93 8.49
C MET A 517 6.56 -12.31 9.80
N ARG A 518 6.37 -13.11 10.85
CA ARG A 518 6.09 -12.61 12.20
C ARG A 518 7.19 -11.65 12.64
N THR A 519 6.78 -10.58 13.30
CA THR A 519 7.69 -9.57 13.84
C THR A 519 8.43 -9.98 15.09
N LEU A 520 7.93 -11.01 15.79
CA LEU A 520 8.52 -11.58 16.99
C LEU A 520 8.20 -13.08 17.04
N ALA A 521 9.16 -13.89 17.48
CA ALA A 521 8.93 -15.32 17.67
C ALA A 521 7.97 -15.59 18.84
N PRO A 522 7.09 -16.60 18.74
CA PRO A 522 6.22 -17.03 19.84
C PRO A 522 7.01 -17.85 20.86
N LEU A 523 8.04 -17.25 21.46
CA LEU A 523 8.95 -17.85 22.43
C LEU A 523 9.05 -16.95 23.67
N PRO A 524 9.42 -17.51 24.84
CA PRO A 524 9.82 -16.70 25.98
C PRO A 524 11.03 -15.83 25.61
N VAL A 525 11.08 -14.62 26.15
CA VAL A 525 12.18 -13.68 25.93
C VAL A 525 13.08 -13.57 27.15
N LEU A 526 14.37 -13.26 26.96
CA LEU A 526 15.31 -13.05 28.07
C LEU A 526 15.21 -11.64 28.64
N SER A 527 14.99 -10.64 27.78
CA SER A 527 14.69 -9.28 28.19
C SER A 527 13.16 -9.06 28.21
N PRO A 528 12.56 -8.70 29.37
CA PRO A 528 11.13 -8.47 29.44
C PRO A 528 10.70 -7.26 28.61
N LEU A 529 9.59 -7.38 27.89
CA LEU A 529 9.02 -6.31 27.06
C LEU A 529 7.64 -5.89 27.61
N PRO A 530 7.58 -5.09 28.70
CA PRO A 530 6.31 -4.66 29.26
C PRO A 530 5.66 -3.58 28.38
N ILE A 531 4.38 -3.77 28.07
CA ILE A 531 3.57 -2.79 27.35
C ILE A 531 2.58 -2.18 28.34
N LEU A 532 2.78 -0.89 28.65
CA LEU A 532 1.96 -0.16 29.59
C LEU A 532 0.90 0.64 28.84
N GLY A 533 -0.36 0.24 29.02
CA GLY A 533 -1.53 0.96 28.53
C GLY A 533 -2.07 1.96 29.55
N PRO A 534 -3.20 2.61 29.24
CA PRO A 534 -3.76 3.65 30.11
C PRO A 534 -4.21 3.13 31.48
N GLN A 535 -4.56 1.84 31.60
CA GLN A 535 -5.03 1.19 32.83
C GLN A 535 -4.01 0.24 33.47
N GLY A 536 -2.76 0.22 32.99
CA GLY A 536 -1.69 -0.62 33.51
C GLY A 536 -1.08 -1.56 32.47
N LEU A 537 -0.48 -2.64 32.96
CA LEU A 537 0.22 -3.63 32.12
C LEU A 537 -0.77 -4.38 31.21
N LEU A 538 -0.49 -4.40 29.90
CA LEU A 538 -1.35 -5.00 28.88
C LEU A 538 -0.96 -6.44 28.48
N ASN A 539 0.29 -6.85 28.73
CA ASN A 539 0.84 -8.15 28.31
C ASN A 539 1.62 -8.86 29.42
N ASP A 540 1.97 -10.13 29.18
CA ASP A 540 3.05 -10.80 29.92
C ASP A 540 4.40 -10.36 29.32
N PRO A 541 5.25 -9.62 30.06
CA PRO A 541 6.52 -9.12 29.54
C PRO A 541 7.51 -10.22 29.13
N MET A 542 7.42 -11.41 29.73
CA MET A 542 8.30 -12.54 29.41
C MET A 542 7.78 -13.39 28.25
N HIS A 543 6.52 -13.20 27.86
CA HIS A 543 5.90 -13.79 26.67
C HIS A 543 5.19 -12.71 25.84
N PRO A 544 5.95 -11.74 25.27
CA PRO A 544 5.34 -10.57 24.65
C PRO A 544 4.73 -10.83 23.27
N TYR A 545 4.79 -12.07 22.75
CA TYR A 545 4.20 -12.42 21.48
C TYR A 545 2.68 -12.19 21.44
N TRP A 546 2.22 -11.52 20.40
CA TRP A 546 0.83 -11.13 20.20
C TRP A 546 0.44 -11.30 18.73
N GLY A 547 -0.05 -12.50 18.39
CA GLY A 547 -0.27 -12.93 17.01
C GLY A 547 -1.55 -12.43 16.33
N ARG A 548 -2.43 -11.67 17.01
CA ARG A 548 -3.68 -11.15 16.43
C ARG A 548 -3.77 -9.63 16.48
N TYR A 549 -3.94 -9.01 15.31
CA TYR A 549 -4.11 -7.57 15.15
C TYR A 549 -5.60 -7.21 15.00
N GLU A 550 -6.31 -7.15 16.12
CA GLU A 550 -7.75 -6.87 16.15
C GLU A 550 -8.19 -6.18 17.44
N GLY A 551 -9.35 -5.52 17.39
CA GLY A 551 -9.91 -4.77 18.52
C GLY A 551 -9.39 -3.34 18.63
N ASP A 552 -9.50 -2.81 19.85
CA ASP A 552 -9.15 -1.43 20.20
C ASP A 552 -7.71 -1.06 19.84
N GLU A 553 -7.50 0.21 19.49
CA GLU A 553 -6.22 0.70 19.00
C GLU A 553 -5.10 0.58 20.04
N ASP A 554 -5.29 1.20 21.19
CA ASP A 554 -4.24 1.39 22.19
C ASP A 554 -4.05 0.14 23.06
N THR A 555 -5.11 -0.63 23.29
CA THR A 555 -5.04 -1.80 24.18
C THR A 555 -4.80 -3.13 23.47
N ARG A 556 -4.95 -3.18 22.14
CA ARG A 556 -4.83 -4.44 21.37
C ARG A 556 -3.95 -4.29 20.12
N ARG A 557 -4.32 -3.41 19.18
CA ARG A 557 -3.68 -3.33 17.86
C ARG A 557 -2.24 -2.81 17.93
N LYS A 558 -2.01 -1.67 18.57
CA LYS A 558 -0.66 -1.10 18.76
C LYS A 558 0.28 -2.06 19.51
N PRO A 559 -0.13 -2.68 20.63
CA PRO A 559 0.66 -3.74 21.26
C PRO A 559 1.05 -4.89 20.32
N ALA A 560 0.15 -5.31 19.42
CA ALA A 560 0.37 -6.42 18.50
C ALA A 560 1.20 -6.07 17.25
N TYR A 561 1.18 -4.82 16.80
CA TYR A 561 1.59 -4.37 15.48
C TYR A 561 3.01 -4.81 15.08
N HIS A 562 3.94 -4.81 16.04
CA HIS A 562 5.31 -5.30 15.86
C HIS A 562 5.73 -6.36 16.88
N ASN A 563 4.79 -7.01 17.56
CA ASN A 563 5.09 -8.06 18.56
C ASN A 563 4.48 -9.41 18.22
N GLY A 564 4.20 -9.69 16.95
CA GLY A 564 3.66 -10.99 16.54
C GLY A 564 2.89 -10.94 15.25
N THR A 565 2.31 -9.78 14.90
CA THR A 565 1.78 -9.50 13.56
C THR A 565 2.81 -9.87 12.49
N ALA A 566 2.36 -10.53 11.43
CA ALA A 566 3.21 -10.90 10.30
C ALA A 566 3.20 -9.81 9.23
N TRP A 567 4.38 -9.39 8.79
CA TRP A 567 4.53 -8.33 7.79
C TRP A 567 4.89 -8.93 6.43
N VAL A 568 4.24 -8.44 5.38
CA VAL A 568 4.36 -9.01 4.04
C VAL A 568 5.68 -8.62 3.38
N TRP A 569 6.11 -7.36 3.49
CA TRP A 569 7.36 -6.86 2.89
C TRP A 569 8.64 -7.55 3.43
N LEU A 570 8.56 -8.21 4.60
CA LEU A 570 9.67 -8.97 5.18
C LEU A 570 9.82 -10.37 4.57
N LEU A 571 8.78 -10.93 3.96
CA LEU A 571 8.86 -12.24 3.31
C LEU A 571 9.85 -12.22 2.12
N PRO A 572 9.83 -11.22 1.21
CA PRO A 572 10.87 -11.06 0.20
C PRO A 572 12.28 -10.98 0.81
N THR A 573 12.48 -10.18 1.86
CA THR A 573 13.77 -10.08 2.57
C THR A 573 14.24 -11.43 3.11
N PHE A 574 13.34 -12.23 3.68
CA PHE A 574 13.65 -13.60 4.10
C PHE A 574 14.07 -14.49 2.92
N CYS A 575 13.37 -14.42 1.79
CA CYS A 575 13.68 -15.22 0.61
C CYS A 575 15.06 -14.84 0.03
N GLU A 576 15.38 -13.55 -0.01
CA GLU A 576 16.71 -13.05 -0.41
C GLU A 576 17.80 -13.51 0.57
N ALA A 577 17.58 -13.38 1.87
CA ALA A 577 18.49 -13.86 2.90
C ALA A 577 18.71 -15.38 2.84
N LEU A 578 17.66 -16.15 2.53
CA LEU A 578 17.75 -17.59 2.33
C LEU A 578 18.64 -17.94 1.14
N ALA A 579 18.42 -17.31 -0.01
CA ALA A 579 19.29 -17.52 -1.17
C ALA A 579 20.75 -17.12 -0.85
N ALA A 580 20.95 -15.95 -0.24
CA ALA A 580 22.27 -15.43 0.11
C ALA A 580 23.02 -16.31 1.12
N ALA A 581 22.37 -16.81 2.18
CA ALA A 581 22.98 -17.67 3.20
C ALA A 581 23.58 -18.98 2.63
N TYR A 582 23.06 -19.42 1.48
CA TYR A 582 23.55 -20.58 0.75
C TYR A 582 24.28 -20.19 -0.54
N GLY A 583 24.70 -18.94 -0.71
CA GLY A 583 25.49 -18.49 -1.86
C GLY A 583 24.76 -18.60 -3.19
N PHE A 584 23.45 -18.37 -3.20
CA PHE A 584 22.57 -18.46 -4.38
C PHE A 584 22.66 -19.81 -5.10
N GLN A 585 22.89 -20.89 -4.37
CA GLN A 585 22.84 -22.24 -4.93
C GLN A 585 21.45 -22.53 -5.50
N PRO A 586 21.33 -23.27 -6.63
CA PRO A 586 20.05 -23.48 -7.31
C PRO A 586 18.92 -23.97 -6.39
N GLN A 587 19.20 -24.87 -5.46
CA GLN A 587 18.19 -25.40 -4.52
C GLN A 587 17.71 -24.34 -3.53
N ALA A 588 18.59 -23.43 -3.09
CA ALA A 588 18.22 -22.35 -2.19
C ALA A 588 17.39 -21.29 -2.91
N VAL A 589 17.73 -20.98 -4.17
CA VAL A 589 16.95 -20.09 -5.03
C VAL A 589 15.56 -20.69 -5.30
N GLU A 590 15.47 -21.97 -5.63
CA GLU A 590 14.20 -22.68 -5.84
C GLU A 590 13.32 -22.65 -4.59
N ALA A 591 13.89 -22.94 -3.41
CA ALA A 591 13.18 -22.85 -2.14
C ALA A 591 12.69 -21.43 -1.85
N ALA A 592 13.55 -20.41 -2.03
CA ALA A 592 13.19 -19.01 -1.84
C ALA A 592 12.04 -18.59 -2.76
N ARG A 593 12.05 -19.01 -4.03
CA ARG A 593 10.97 -18.73 -4.99
C ARG A 593 9.66 -19.42 -4.62
N ALA A 594 9.72 -20.68 -4.22
CA ALA A 594 8.53 -21.42 -3.79
C ALA A 594 7.86 -20.75 -2.58
N ILE A 595 8.67 -20.27 -1.63
CA ILE A 595 8.18 -19.53 -0.45
C ILE A 595 7.61 -18.17 -0.86
N LEU A 596 8.30 -17.40 -1.71
CA LEU A 596 7.83 -16.12 -2.20
C LEU A 596 6.52 -16.25 -3.01
N GLY A 597 6.35 -17.35 -3.74
CA GLY A 597 5.12 -17.68 -4.47
C GLY A 597 3.88 -17.84 -3.57
N SER A 598 4.04 -17.99 -2.25
CA SER A 598 2.90 -17.98 -1.31
C SER A 598 2.11 -16.65 -1.32
N LEU A 599 2.67 -15.58 -1.88
CA LEU A 599 2.00 -14.29 -2.07
C LEU A 599 0.88 -14.34 -3.13
N ASP A 600 0.87 -15.33 -4.02
CA ASP A 600 -0.16 -15.46 -5.08
C ASP A 600 -1.58 -15.51 -4.49
N GLY A 601 -1.76 -16.21 -3.36
CA GLY A 601 -3.04 -16.25 -2.66
C GLY A 601 -3.48 -14.89 -2.10
N LEU A 602 -2.53 -14.03 -1.72
CA LEU A 602 -2.81 -12.67 -1.27
C LEU A 602 -3.20 -11.77 -2.44
N LEU A 603 -2.51 -11.87 -3.59
CA LEU A 603 -2.88 -11.14 -4.82
C LEU A 603 -4.29 -11.51 -5.33
N ALA A 604 -4.76 -12.71 -5.02
CA ALA A 604 -6.09 -13.22 -5.40
C ALA A 604 -7.21 -12.93 -4.38
N SER A 605 -6.93 -12.20 -3.29
CA SER A 605 -7.91 -11.91 -2.22
C SER A 605 -7.75 -10.49 -1.66
N GLY A 606 -8.74 -9.99 -0.90
CA GLY A 606 -8.71 -8.61 -0.40
C GLY A 606 -8.79 -7.58 -1.54
N CYS A 607 -7.78 -6.71 -1.65
CA CYS A 607 -7.59 -5.86 -2.85
C CYS A 607 -6.91 -6.68 -3.94
N LEU A 608 -7.69 -7.11 -4.93
CA LEU A 608 -7.21 -7.97 -6.00
C LEU A 608 -6.08 -7.30 -6.79
N GLY A 609 -5.02 -8.05 -7.03
CA GLY A 609 -3.81 -7.59 -7.70
C GLY A 609 -2.89 -6.74 -6.81
N GLN A 610 -3.13 -6.66 -5.51
CA GLN A 610 -2.29 -5.93 -4.56
C GLN A 610 -1.87 -6.83 -3.40
N LEU A 611 -0.82 -6.42 -2.67
CA LEU A 611 -0.40 -7.09 -1.44
C LEU A 611 -0.71 -6.23 -0.22
N PRO A 612 -1.21 -6.83 0.88
CA PRO A 612 -1.48 -6.09 2.10
C PRO A 612 -0.19 -5.72 2.83
N GLU A 613 -0.33 -4.86 3.81
CA GLU A 613 0.69 -4.45 4.75
C GLU A 613 1.06 -5.59 5.70
N ILE A 614 0.04 -6.16 6.36
CA ILE A 614 0.19 -7.12 7.45
C ILE A 614 -0.87 -8.23 7.40
N LEU A 615 -0.53 -9.33 8.07
CA LEU A 615 -1.38 -10.47 8.36
C LEU A 615 -1.37 -10.74 9.87
N ASP A 616 -2.41 -11.38 10.38
CA ASP A 616 -2.32 -12.00 11.71
C ASP A 616 -1.16 -13.00 11.74
N GLY A 617 -0.34 -12.92 12.79
CA GLY A 617 0.78 -13.86 13.01
C GLY A 617 0.31 -15.27 13.33
N ASP A 618 -0.87 -15.41 13.91
CA ASP A 618 -1.50 -16.71 14.17
C ASP A 618 -2.43 -17.12 13.03
N ALA A 619 -2.57 -18.44 12.84
CA ALA A 619 -3.54 -18.99 11.89
C ALA A 619 -4.96 -18.48 12.22
N PRO A 620 -5.79 -18.13 11.21
CA PRO A 620 -5.60 -18.42 9.78
C PRO A 620 -4.87 -17.34 8.97
N HIS A 621 -4.08 -16.45 9.60
CA HIS A 621 -3.30 -15.41 8.92
C HIS A 621 -4.16 -14.43 8.11
N VAL A 622 -5.23 -13.93 8.73
CA VAL A 622 -6.17 -12.99 8.11
C VAL A 622 -5.41 -11.73 7.68
N GLN A 623 -5.72 -11.20 6.49
CA GLN A 623 -5.18 -9.91 6.04
C GLN A 623 -5.68 -8.79 6.96
N ARG A 624 -4.76 -7.92 7.39
CA ARG A 624 -5.02 -6.78 8.27
C ARG A 624 -4.35 -5.53 7.71
N GLY A 625 -4.54 -4.40 8.39
CA GLY A 625 -3.93 -3.14 7.99
C GLY A 625 -4.35 -2.71 6.58
N CYS A 626 -3.46 -1.99 5.92
CA CYS A 626 -3.66 -1.48 4.58
C CYS A 626 -3.63 -2.63 3.57
N ASP A 627 -4.63 -2.73 2.67
CA ASP A 627 -4.78 -3.89 1.79
C ASP A 627 -4.07 -3.76 0.44
N ALA A 628 -3.50 -2.59 0.16
CA ALA A 628 -2.58 -2.35 -0.94
C ALA A 628 -1.40 -1.51 -0.47
N GLN A 629 -0.24 -2.13 -0.30
CA GLN A 629 0.90 -1.52 0.37
C GLN A 629 2.17 -1.56 -0.50
N ALA A 630 2.81 -0.39 -0.66
CA ALA A 630 3.85 -0.14 -1.66
C ALA A 630 5.10 -1.00 -1.45
N TRP A 631 5.73 -0.94 -0.27
CA TRP A 631 6.90 -1.76 0.07
C TRP A 631 6.63 -3.27 -0.03
N SER A 632 5.42 -3.77 0.28
CA SER A 632 5.08 -5.19 0.16
C SER A 632 5.16 -5.65 -1.30
N VAL A 633 4.53 -4.90 -2.20
CA VAL A 633 4.50 -5.20 -3.65
C VAL A 633 5.88 -5.03 -4.28
N THR A 634 6.55 -3.93 -3.98
CA THR A 634 7.83 -3.57 -4.61
C THR A 634 8.98 -4.45 -4.13
N GLU A 635 9.06 -4.80 -2.84
CA GLU A 635 10.09 -5.75 -2.38
C GLU A 635 9.84 -7.16 -2.94
N ALA A 636 8.58 -7.59 -3.06
CA ALA A 636 8.25 -8.84 -3.72
C ALA A 636 8.71 -8.85 -5.19
N LEU A 637 8.45 -7.76 -5.94
CA LEU A 637 8.94 -7.60 -7.30
C LEU A 637 10.47 -7.64 -7.36
N ARG A 638 11.15 -6.89 -6.49
CA ARG A 638 12.62 -6.80 -6.44
C ARG A 638 13.24 -8.18 -6.27
N VAL A 639 12.78 -8.93 -5.28
CA VAL A 639 13.36 -10.22 -4.93
C VAL A 639 12.98 -11.27 -5.96
N TRP A 640 11.75 -11.25 -6.49
CA TRP A 640 11.34 -12.15 -7.58
C TRP A 640 12.28 -12.00 -8.79
N LEU A 641 12.49 -10.77 -9.26
CA LEU A 641 13.40 -10.48 -10.37
C LEU A 641 14.87 -10.81 -10.05
N THR A 642 15.28 -10.70 -8.78
CA THR A 642 16.63 -11.06 -8.35
C THR A 642 16.86 -12.57 -8.39
N LEU A 643 15.87 -13.35 -7.96
CA LEU A 643 15.90 -14.82 -7.98
C LEU A 643 15.71 -15.40 -9.40
N ASP A 644 15.26 -14.58 -10.37
CA ASP A 644 15.15 -14.92 -11.80
C ASP A 644 16.45 -14.69 -12.59
N ARG A 645 17.42 -13.95 -12.04
CA ARG A 645 18.69 -13.71 -12.73
C ARG A 645 19.57 -14.96 -12.67
N ASP A 646 20.23 -15.28 -13.78
CA ASP A 646 21.29 -16.27 -13.78
C ASP A 646 22.34 -15.86 -12.72
N PRO A 647 22.81 -16.79 -11.86
CA PRO A 647 23.81 -16.47 -10.86
C PRO A 647 25.04 -15.87 -11.56
N PRO A 648 25.66 -14.82 -11.00
CA PRO A 648 26.84 -14.22 -11.60
C PRO A 648 27.88 -15.33 -11.81
N ARG A 649 28.28 -15.54 -13.08
CA ARG A 649 29.37 -16.45 -13.41
C ARG A 649 30.60 -15.99 -12.63
N LYS A 650 31.13 -16.83 -11.74
CA LYS A 650 32.42 -16.56 -11.10
C LYS A 650 33.44 -16.21 -12.18
N PRO A 651 34.22 -15.12 -12.05
CA PRO A 651 35.31 -14.87 -12.97
C PRO A 651 36.23 -16.09 -12.96
N ASN A 652 36.53 -16.61 -14.15
CA ASN A 652 37.44 -17.74 -14.29
C ASN A 652 38.85 -17.30 -13.84
N GLY A 653 39.35 -17.89 -12.76
CA GLY A 653 40.77 -18.00 -12.43
C GLY A 653 41.41 -16.77 -11.82
#